data_AF-A0A9Y3VCW2-F1
#
_entry.id   AF-A0A9Y3VCW2-F1
#
_cell.length_a   1.000
_cell.length_b   1.000
_cell.length_c   1.000
_cell.angle_alpha   90.00
_cell.angle_beta   90.00
_cell.angle_gamma   90.00
#
_symmetry.space_group_name_H-M   'P 1'
#
loop_
_entity.id
_entity.type
_entity.pdbx_description
1 polymer ?
#
loop_
_entity_poly.entity_id
_entity_poly.type
_entity_poly.pdbx_seq_one_letter_code
_entity_poly.pdbx_strand_id
1 'polypeptide(L)'
;MKTKCRRKEEEERQVVHALEEEKEGLASRCAALQADLEENQRQANSQRDQRDTAQTRIKDLEEKLHNTCQELTALQSHSSSLEALLSSKDTELATKHEQLDHLCRDFAEVQTLYRRSTEHAAEQSHLIKQLEGLNLDTQRVLRNQEEAHSADATSYQQLYKELSQCYQALVSSEAKLRQSHQELSSQLAQKDQQILELQAGLQQQQQEQIQLQQELQLQQQPQLTAIYPSPQKQTNFKALASEQVDAVAQKSSPDQASTRGSCPRPEGSTFHQRSASSIRRQQGAPVQRSRSLSPAGSAGFGSERRKEAEERIRDLEELLQLKMEENEELRRAHDKRRERLRLIQTNYKAVRDQLKEMEKSNGMPGGRIQRAAPWQLRQEDSDAVWNELAYLKNLTRKLSIEKAGLEEELDMLRVQAAMDRATVKELHLCLANKHQELLHKMVEEHQVKSSTPKKPSLLSGRMAQLLKKIDQLEQRMISMEEQTERLKDEKEQLLEVNEDLAHNCRKLQASLDHQRTQEAAREKAAHAQAVAQEEQHCSEVKALEVQLASSQKEATKLHQQLLKLRQELGILRAAKDFYRNRAAGPMRAGGIANSISSKVKFKTTRHRGLLRQRSHQRVSANQAISWQGPSSSAAKDEWEDMSVESDSAEEYSDSLNSLPSGTVPHRQHTNRQSYRWSPISNTEAPAAESHRKQPDVLARDDKQREPWDRGTRGEKSRQRRKRMLVKTQRCSSSSLQQRIESLQRHVDILRSARKDAMLSARDLQRANEMITAQLNSLTEKLCSSKQLTQKLTSDLAGVQQQKKVLEMELKQWKQIKFPPQTTIPPTAPANVECSCQCRTIPALANPALQALEAEVKQLQAKLKSASAEVTRQVAANKALRGQLQEKEDKLCQLQDKLSHTERDVNMKRQLVEDLKTRLKFLQEMEKSYRGQVEELEKKVKTLSEEASNRKALIESLKRRLNVATTEKSQYEASCAKLKEDLEKKEQRMHALQARVGAGEQALAALEQTATEQMEGLTQQSSHALERVQRQLGQAYSQLEQLHSFIKALASEILLDVQEVKQQLMKRRRLRQANSVAAKGGLSAKSMIKAKSIAASILNMSENDLADIMETDQGTADCSEYPRDQQWLAHVNHILQQKIPSAGQLMEAVRVKMKERKVLTEELATLATPVSEKA
;
A
#
# COMPACT_ATOMS: atom_id res chain seq x y z
N MET A 1 -18.00 13.12 145.48
CA MET A 1 -18.08 13.93 144.24
C MET A 1 -16.87 13.76 143.32
N LYS A 2 -15.61 13.79 143.80
CA LYS A 2 -14.40 13.63 142.95
C LYS A 2 -14.28 12.31 142.17
N THR A 3 -14.86 11.21 142.65
CA THR A 3 -14.83 9.89 141.97
C THR A 3 -15.88 9.74 140.86
N LYS A 4 -16.96 10.53 140.88
CA LYS A 4 -17.99 10.54 139.83
C LYS A 4 -17.57 11.40 138.63
N CYS A 5 -16.87 12.52 138.84
CA CYS A 5 -16.29 13.32 137.75
C CYS A 5 -15.21 12.54 136.97
N ARG A 6 -14.30 11.85 137.66
CA ARG A 6 -13.25 11.05 136.98
C ARG A 6 -13.81 9.93 136.10
N ARG A 7 -14.86 9.24 136.55
CA ARG A 7 -15.53 8.20 135.73
C ARG A 7 -16.22 8.78 134.49
N LYS A 8 -16.87 9.93 134.60
CA LYS A 8 -17.46 10.61 133.45
C LYS A 8 -16.41 11.09 132.45
N GLU A 9 -15.30 11.64 132.93
CA GLU A 9 -14.17 12.03 132.06
C GLU A 9 -13.53 10.81 131.39
N GLU A 10 -13.43 9.66 132.07
CA GLU A 10 -12.95 8.40 131.48
C GLU A 10 -13.93 7.82 130.44
N GLU A 11 -15.24 7.88 130.71
CA GLU A 11 -16.30 7.47 129.78
C GLU A 11 -16.34 8.39 128.53
N GLU A 12 -16.20 9.71 128.71
CA GLU A 12 -16.09 10.67 127.62
C GLU A 12 -14.82 10.43 126.78
N ARG A 13 -13.68 10.14 127.41
CA ARG A 13 -12.45 9.77 126.68
C ARG A 13 -12.60 8.47 125.89
N GLN A 14 -13.35 7.48 126.40
CA GLN A 14 -13.63 6.24 125.68
C GLN A 14 -14.55 6.46 124.48
N VAL A 15 -15.56 7.33 124.61
CA VAL A 15 -16.45 7.71 123.49
C VAL A 15 -15.67 8.48 122.41
N VAL A 16 -14.80 9.43 122.82
CA VAL A 16 -13.94 10.15 121.87
C VAL A 16 -13.00 9.19 121.14
N HIS A 17 -12.37 8.24 121.83
CA HIS A 17 -11.53 7.22 121.20
C HIS A 17 -12.31 6.34 120.20
N ALA A 18 -13.52 5.90 120.56
CA ALA A 18 -14.36 5.11 119.64
C ALA A 18 -14.79 5.92 118.40
N LEU A 19 -15.06 7.22 118.56
CA LEU A 19 -15.36 8.12 117.44
C LEU A 19 -14.12 8.40 116.58
N GLU A 20 -12.92 8.47 117.18
CA GLU A 20 -11.66 8.58 116.46
C GLU A 20 -11.38 7.31 115.63
N GLU A 21 -11.59 6.12 116.18
CA GLU A 21 -11.47 4.85 115.46
C GLU A 21 -12.45 4.74 114.28
N GLU A 22 -13.72 5.14 114.46
CA GLU A 22 -14.70 5.18 113.36
C GLU A 22 -14.35 6.23 112.30
N LYS A 23 -13.81 7.39 112.73
CA LYS A 23 -13.31 8.41 111.81
C LYS A 23 -12.11 7.90 111.00
N GLU A 24 -11.18 7.18 111.63
CA GLU A 24 -10.05 6.54 110.94
C GLU A 24 -10.51 5.41 110.02
N GLY A 25 -11.52 4.64 110.42
CA GLY A 25 -12.15 3.61 109.60
C GLY A 25 -12.88 4.18 108.38
N LEU A 26 -13.62 5.29 108.55
CA LEU A 26 -14.22 6.03 107.45
C LEU A 26 -13.17 6.68 106.55
N ALA A 27 -12.12 7.27 107.11
CA ALA A 27 -11.01 7.82 106.33
C ALA A 27 -10.33 6.73 105.48
N SER A 28 -10.12 5.55 106.04
CA SER A 28 -9.56 4.39 105.32
C SER A 28 -10.50 3.91 104.20
N ARG A 29 -11.82 3.87 104.44
CA ARG A 29 -12.82 3.54 103.41
C ARG A 29 -12.89 4.59 102.30
N CYS A 30 -12.83 5.88 102.64
CA CYS A 30 -12.76 6.97 101.66
C CYS A 30 -11.48 6.88 100.83
N ALA A 31 -10.33 6.59 101.46
CA ALA A 31 -9.07 6.39 100.75
C ALA A 31 -9.12 5.17 99.81
N ALA A 32 -9.74 4.06 100.23
CA ALA A 32 -9.93 2.89 99.39
C ALA A 32 -10.84 3.17 98.18
N LEU A 33 -11.99 3.85 98.39
CA LEU A 33 -12.87 4.27 97.30
C LEU A 33 -12.21 5.26 96.36
N GLN A 34 -11.37 6.15 96.88
CA GLN A 34 -10.59 7.08 96.06
C GLN A 34 -9.55 6.33 95.20
N ALA A 35 -8.87 5.33 95.76
CA ALA A 35 -7.96 4.47 95.00
C ALA A 35 -8.69 3.65 93.92
N ASP A 36 -9.89 3.12 94.20
CA ASP A 36 -10.71 2.41 93.23
C ASP A 36 -11.21 3.35 92.11
N LEU A 37 -11.59 4.59 92.44
CA LEU A 37 -11.96 5.60 91.43
C LEU A 37 -10.77 5.98 90.55
N GLU A 38 -9.59 6.18 91.14
CA GLU A 38 -8.37 6.43 90.37
C GLU A 38 -8.03 5.26 89.45
N GLU A 39 -8.18 4.01 89.92
CA GLU A 39 -7.91 2.84 89.10
C GLU A 39 -8.92 2.67 87.96
N ASN A 40 -10.21 2.90 88.21
CA ASN A 40 -11.22 2.94 87.16
C ASN A 40 -10.95 4.05 86.15
N GLN A 41 -10.47 5.22 86.60
CA GLN A 41 -10.08 6.32 85.73
C GLN A 41 -8.87 5.95 84.85
N ARG A 42 -7.87 5.24 85.41
CA ARG A 42 -6.72 4.72 84.64
C ARG A 42 -7.17 3.72 83.59
N GLN A 43 -8.09 2.81 83.92
CA GLN A 43 -8.63 1.85 82.96
C GLN A 43 -9.44 2.53 81.85
N ALA A 44 -10.28 3.53 82.18
CA ALA A 44 -11.03 4.30 81.19
C ALA A 44 -10.10 5.08 80.24
N ASN A 45 -9.03 5.68 80.76
CA ASN A 45 -8.01 6.34 79.95
C ASN A 45 -7.28 5.34 79.04
N SER A 46 -6.86 4.18 79.55
CA SER A 46 -6.22 3.13 78.74
C SER A 46 -7.12 2.63 77.61
N GLN A 47 -8.43 2.45 77.87
CA GLN A 47 -9.38 2.10 76.81
C GLN A 47 -9.58 3.24 75.80
N ARG A 48 -9.55 4.51 76.22
CA ARG A 48 -9.60 5.66 75.31
C ARG A 48 -8.37 5.67 74.40
N ASP A 49 -7.18 5.49 74.94
CA ASP A 49 -5.94 5.41 74.15
C ASP A 49 -5.96 4.24 73.15
N GLN A 50 -6.51 3.09 73.55
CA GLN A 50 -6.71 1.94 72.64
C GLN A 50 -7.71 2.25 71.52
N ARG A 51 -8.79 2.98 71.80
CA ARG A 51 -9.74 3.42 70.76
C ARG A 51 -9.12 4.43 69.82
N ASP A 52 -8.38 5.40 70.35
CA ASP A 52 -7.72 6.44 69.56
C ASP A 52 -6.66 5.82 68.64
N THR A 53 -5.85 4.88 69.15
CA THR A 53 -4.88 4.13 68.34
C THR A 53 -5.52 3.21 67.30
N ALA A 54 -6.68 2.62 67.59
CA ALA A 54 -7.46 1.88 66.59
C ALA A 54 -8.02 2.82 65.51
N GLN A 55 -8.51 4.00 65.91
CA GLN A 55 -9.06 4.99 64.99
C GLN A 55 -8.00 5.60 64.08
N THR A 56 -6.79 5.85 64.57
CA THR A 56 -5.67 6.27 63.69
C THR A 56 -5.33 5.19 62.67
N ARG A 57 -5.31 3.91 63.08
CA ARG A 57 -5.06 2.79 62.15
C ARG A 57 -6.14 2.67 61.08
N ILE A 58 -7.41 2.89 61.43
CA ILE A 58 -8.51 2.88 60.45
C ILE A 58 -8.31 4.02 59.45
N LYS A 59 -8.01 5.24 59.91
CA LYS A 59 -7.72 6.38 59.02
C LYS A 59 -6.55 6.12 58.09
N ASP A 60 -5.46 5.53 58.60
CA ASP A 60 -4.31 5.16 57.77
C ASP A 60 -4.68 4.12 56.70
N LEU A 61 -5.59 3.19 57.00
CA LEU A 61 -6.09 2.20 56.05
C LEU A 61 -7.06 2.82 55.03
N GLU A 62 -7.92 3.74 55.44
CA GLU A 62 -8.80 4.50 54.56
C GLU A 62 -8.00 5.36 53.57
N GLU A 63 -6.95 6.04 54.04
CA GLU A 63 -6.06 6.82 53.18
C GLU A 63 -5.33 5.93 52.17
N LYS A 64 -4.82 4.77 52.61
CA LYS A 64 -4.21 3.78 51.70
C LYS A 64 -5.20 3.27 50.66
N LEU A 65 -6.43 2.95 51.07
CA LEU A 65 -7.48 2.50 50.15
C LEU A 65 -7.81 3.59 49.13
N HIS A 66 -7.95 4.84 49.59
CA HIS A 66 -8.17 5.98 48.70
C HIS A 66 -7.04 6.17 47.69
N ASN A 67 -5.78 6.08 48.13
CA ASN A 67 -4.61 6.17 47.26
C ASN A 67 -4.60 5.01 46.23
N THR A 68 -4.89 3.78 46.65
CA THR A 68 -4.98 2.64 45.71
C THR A 68 -6.12 2.80 44.70
N CYS A 69 -7.27 3.37 45.10
CA CYS A 69 -8.35 3.69 44.17
C CYS A 69 -7.92 4.74 43.14
N GLN A 70 -7.19 5.78 43.57
CA GLN A 70 -6.64 6.78 42.65
C GLN A 70 -5.65 6.15 41.66
N GLU A 71 -4.75 5.29 42.14
CA GLU A 71 -3.82 4.54 41.28
C GLU A 71 -4.56 3.66 40.27
N LEU A 72 -5.63 2.96 40.68
CA LEU A 72 -6.47 2.18 39.77
C LEU A 72 -7.15 3.05 38.72
N THR A 73 -7.69 4.22 39.08
CA THR A 73 -8.28 5.13 38.09
C THR A 73 -7.24 5.69 37.11
N ALA A 74 -6.01 5.95 37.57
CA ALA A 74 -4.92 6.37 36.70
C ALA A 74 -4.53 5.26 35.72
N LEU A 75 -4.40 4.02 36.20
CA LEU A 75 -4.14 2.84 35.35
C LEU A 75 -5.28 2.59 34.36
N GLN A 76 -6.54 2.74 34.77
CA GLN A 76 -7.69 2.63 33.88
C GLN A 76 -7.64 3.69 32.78
N SER A 77 -7.34 4.95 33.11
CA SER A 77 -7.18 6.02 32.11
C SER A 77 -6.03 5.75 31.14
N HIS A 78 -4.95 5.12 31.62
CA HIS A 78 -3.84 4.71 30.79
C HIS A 78 -4.23 3.57 29.85
N SER A 79 -4.96 2.56 30.35
CA SER A 79 -5.51 1.47 29.52
C SER A 79 -6.41 2.03 28.41
N SER A 80 -7.34 2.91 28.74
CA SER A 80 -8.22 3.54 27.74
C SER A 80 -7.44 4.37 26.71
N SER A 81 -6.35 5.05 27.12
CA SER A 81 -5.47 5.75 26.19
C SER A 81 -4.70 4.79 25.28
N LEU A 82 -4.27 3.63 25.78
CA LEU A 82 -3.60 2.59 25.00
C LEU A 82 -4.59 1.93 24.02
N GLU A 83 -5.81 1.61 24.45
CA GLU A 83 -6.89 1.11 23.60
C GLU A 83 -7.23 2.10 22.48
N ALA A 84 -7.33 3.40 22.79
CA ALA A 84 -7.53 4.43 21.78
C ALA A 84 -6.37 4.47 20.77
N LEU A 85 -5.12 4.33 21.25
CA LEU A 85 -3.95 4.31 20.38
C LEU A 85 -3.89 3.04 19.52
N LEU A 86 -4.26 1.87 20.06
CA LEU A 86 -4.39 0.62 19.32
C LEU A 86 -5.47 0.73 18.24
N SER A 87 -6.66 1.24 18.57
CA SER A 87 -7.72 1.45 17.56
C SER A 87 -7.30 2.43 16.45
N SER A 88 -6.52 3.47 16.79
CA SER A 88 -5.94 4.37 15.79
C SER A 88 -4.90 3.66 14.92
N LYS A 89 -4.17 2.68 15.45
CA LYS A 89 -3.21 1.88 14.68
C LYS A 89 -3.90 0.84 13.81
N ASP A 90 -4.96 0.22 14.28
CA ASP A 90 -5.77 -0.72 13.50
C ASP A 90 -6.40 -0.03 12.29
N THR A 91 -6.95 1.17 12.48
CA THR A 91 -7.47 1.98 11.37
C THR A 91 -6.37 2.40 10.39
N GLU A 92 -5.18 2.79 10.88
CA GLU A 92 -4.03 3.07 10.02
C GLU A 92 -3.61 1.82 9.22
N LEU A 93 -3.57 0.64 9.84
CA LEU A 93 -3.25 -0.61 9.17
C LEU A 93 -4.28 -0.99 8.12
N ALA A 94 -5.58 -0.82 8.41
CA ALA A 94 -6.65 -1.04 7.43
C ALA A 94 -6.47 -0.15 6.20
N THR A 95 -6.20 1.15 6.38
CA THR A 95 -5.96 2.06 5.24
C THR A 95 -4.71 1.69 4.44
N LYS A 96 -3.64 1.21 5.10
CA LYS A 96 -2.44 0.73 4.41
C LYS A 96 -2.69 -0.57 3.67
N HIS A 97 -3.50 -1.47 4.21
CA HIS A 97 -3.91 -2.70 3.54
C HIS A 97 -4.70 -2.39 2.28
N GLU A 98 -5.68 -1.47 2.36
CA GLU A 98 -6.41 -0.99 1.19
C GLU A 98 -5.47 -0.39 0.14
N GLN A 99 -4.49 0.43 0.55
CA GLN A 99 -3.49 0.98 -0.37
C GLN A 99 -2.64 -0.10 -1.03
N LEU A 100 -2.25 -1.15 -0.30
CA LEU A 100 -1.54 -2.30 -0.87
C LEU A 100 -2.40 -3.05 -1.88
N ASP A 101 -3.69 -3.25 -1.60
CA ASP A 101 -4.61 -3.90 -2.54
C ASP A 101 -4.81 -3.09 -3.82
N HIS A 102 -4.85 -1.75 -3.71
CA HIS A 102 -4.84 -0.87 -4.88
C HIS A 102 -3.53 -1.02 -5.68
N LEU A 103 -2.37 -0.98 -5.01
CA LEU A 103 -1.08 -1.16 -5.68
C LEU A 103 -0.93 -2.55 -6.33
N CYS A 104 -1.49 -3.60 -5.71
CA CYS A 104 -1.52 -4.94 -6.29
C CYS A 104 -2.38 -5.00 -7.55
N ARG A 105 -3.53 -4.32 -7.56
CA ARG A 105 -4.37 -4.19 -8.76
C ARG A 105 -3.67 -3.40 -9.86
N ASP A 106 -3.08 -2.25 -9.54
CA ASP A 106 -2.30 -1.44 -10.49
C ASP A 106 -1.13 -2.22 -11.08
N PHE A 107 -0.43 -3.00 -10.24
CA PHE A 107 0.67 -3.86 -10.71
C PHE A 107 0.17 -4.94 -11.66
N ALA A 108 -0.96 -5.58 -11.36
CA ALA A 108 -1.58 -6.57 -12.24
C ALA A 108 -2.01 -5.92 -13.58
N GLU A 109 -2.60 -4.73 -13.54
CA GLU A 109 -2.95 -3.97 -14.75
C GLU A 109 -1.72 -3.65 -15.59
N VAL A 110 -0.65 -3.12 -14.99
CA VAL A 110 0.61 -2.84 -15.69
C VAL A 110 1.21 -4.12 -16.28
N GLN A 111 1.13 -5.26 -15.59
CA GLN A 111 1.59 -6.54 -16.10
C GLN A 111 0.77 -7.00 -17.31
N THR A 112 -0.55 -6.80 -17.30
CA THR A 112 -1.40 -7.10 -18.47
C THR A 112 -1.12 -6.17 -19.64
N LEU A 113 -0.91 -4.88 -19.39
CA LEU A 113 -0.54 -3.90 -20.43
C LEU A 113 0.84 -4.22 -21.03
N TYR A 114 1.80 -4.62 -20.21
CA TYR A 114 3.10 -5.09 -20.68
C TYR A 114 2.96 -6.32 -21.59
N ARG A 115 2.15 -7.31 -21.19
CA ARG A 115 1.89 -8.50 -22.00
C ARG A 115 1.27 -8.15 -23.36
N ARG A 116 0.25 -7.29 -23.36
CA ARG A 116 -0.37 -6.77 -24.60
C ARG A 116 0.63 -6.01 -25.48
N SER A 117 1.50 -5.19 -24.88
CA SER A 117 2.55 -4.50 -25.63
C SER A 117 3.56 -5.46 -26.25
N THR A 118 3.91 -6.56 -25.56
CA THR A 118 4.80 -7.59 -26.12
C THR A 118 4.14 -8.37 -27.25
N GLU A 119 2.83 -8.64 -27.14
CA GLU A 119 2.03 -9.26 -28.20
C GLU A 119 1.97 -8.36 -29.44
N HIS A 120 1.67 -7.07 -29.28
CA HIS A 120 1.71 -6.10 -30.38
C HIS A 120 3.09 -5.97 -31.02
N ALA A 121 4.17 -5.99 -30.24
CA ALA A 121 5.52 -5.99 -30.78
C ALA A 121 5.82 -7.26 -31.60
N ALA A 122 5.29 -8.42 -31.17
CA ALA A 122 5.40 -9.67 -31.93
C ALA A 122 4.59 -9.62 -33.23
N GLU A 123 3.37 -9.07 -33.20
CA GLU A 123 2.54 -8.82 -34.39
C GLU A 123 3.24 -7.89 -35.40
N GLN A 124 3.83 -6.79 -34.91
CA GLN A 124 4.62 -5.88 -35.74
C GLN A 124 5.84 -6.58 -36.35
N SER A 125 6.55 -7.41 -35.60
CA SER A 125 7.67 -8.21 -36.12
C SER A 125 7.22 -9.17 -37.22
N HIS A 126 6.05 -9.80 -37.06
CA HIS A 126 5.48 -10.68 -38.07
C HIS A 126 5.12 -9.91 -39.35
N LEU A 127 4.52 -8.73 -39.23
CA LEU A 127 4.21 -7.86 -40.36
C LEU A 127 5.47 -7.41 -41.10
N ILE A 128 6.53 -7.02 -40.37
CA ILE A 128 7.82 -6.66 -40.98
C ILE A 128 8.39 -7.83 -41.78
N LYS A 129 8.39 -9.05 -41.23
CA LYS A 129 8.85 -10.24 -41.96
C LYS A 129 8.05 -10.52 -43.22
N GLN A 130 6.73 -10.31 -43.18
CA GLN A 130 5.88 -10.44 -44.38
C GLN A 130 6.23 -9.38 -45.44
N LEU A 131 6.43 -8.13 -45.03
CA LEU A 131 6.84 -7.06 -45.93
C LEU A 131 8.25 -7.28 -46.50
N GLU A 132 9.18 -7.77 -45.70
CA GLU A 132 10.52 -8.18 -46.16
C GLU A 132 10.44 -9.30 -47.19
N GLY A 133 9.59 -10.32 -46.96
CA GLY A 133 9.34 -11.39 -47.91
C GLY A 133 8.78 -10.88 -49.24
N LEU A 134 7.76 -10.01 -49.19
CA LEU A 134 7.20 -9.38 -50.40
C LEU A 134 8.21 -8.50 -51.14
N ASN A 135 9.07 -7.79 -50.42
CA ASN A 135 10.13 -6.98 -51.03
C ASN A 135 11.17 -7.86 -51.73
N LEU A 136 11.59 -8.97 -51.09
CA LEU A 136 12.48 -9.95 -51.70
C LEU A 136 11.87 -10.57 -52.96
N ASP A 137 10.59 -10.91 -52.94
CA ASP A 137 9.88 -11.44 -54.11
C ASP A 137 9.78 -10.38 -55.22
N THR A 138 9.51 -9.11 -54.87
CA THR A 138 9.48 -8.00 -55.83
C THR A 138 10.85 -7.79 -56.47
N GLN A 139 11.92 -7.80 -55.68
CA GLN A 139 13.29 -7.71 -56.19
C GLN A 139 13.64 -8.90 -57.10
N ARG A 140 13.17 -10.10 -56.77
CA ARG A 140 13.36 -11.29 -57.63
C ARG A 140 12.65 -11.13 -58.97
N VAL A 141 11.41 -10.64 -58.96
CA VAL A 141 10.65 -10.37 -60.20
C VAL A 141 11.34 -9.31 -61.05
N LEU A 142 11.83 -8.22 -60.44
CA LEU A 142 12.58 -7.18 -61.15
C LEU A 142 13.87 -7.73 -61.75
N ARG A 143 14.67 -8.50 -61.00
CA ARG A 143 15.87 -9.16 -61.56
C ARG A 143 15.53 -10.10 -62.70
N ASN A 144 14.47 -10.91 -62.58
CA ASN A 144 14.04 -11.78 -63.66
C ASN A 144 13.61 -10.97 -64.90
N GLN A 145 12.99 -9.81 -64.72
CA GLN A 145 12.65 -8.90 -65.83
C GLN A 145 13.90 -8.25 -66.45
N GLU A 146 14.87 -7.84 -65.63
CA GLU A 146 16.16 -7.32 -66.09
C GLU A 146 16.95 -8.39 -66.88
N GLU A 147 16.94 -9.63 -66.40
CA GLU A 147 17.54 -10.78 -67.10
C GLU A 147 16.82 -11.05 -68.43
N ALA A 148 15.49 -11.01 -68.45
CA ALA A 148 14.71 -11.16 -69.69
C ALA A 148 14.99 -10.03 -70.69
N HIS A 149 15.01 -8.77 -70.25
CA HIS A 149 15.33 -7.63 -71.10
C HIS A 149 16.78 -7.67 -71.59
N SER A 150 17.71 -8.13 -70.76
CA SER A 150 19.10 -8.33 -71.17
C SER A 150 19.21 -9.43 -72.23
N ALA A 151 18.48 -10.53 -72.07
CA ALA A 151 18.40 -11.60 -73.07
C ALA A 151 17.82 -11.06 -74.40
N ASP A 152 16.71 -10.32 -74.35
CA ASP A 152 16.11 -9.67 -75.52
C ASP A 152 17.11 -8.71 -76.19
N ALA A 153 17.80 -7.86 -75.42
CA ALA A 153 18.81 -6.95 -75.94
C ALA A 153 19.96 -7.69 -76.63
N THR A 154 20.44 -8.80 -76.06
CA THR A 154 21.45 -9.64 -76.72
C THR A 154 20.92 -10.27 -78.01
N SER A 155 19.64 -10.68 -78.05
CA SER A 155 19.01 -11.22 -79.26
C SER A 155 18.89 -10.16 -80.37
N TYR A 156 18.50 -8.92 -80.04
CA TYR A 156 18.46 -7.82 -81.01
C TYR A 156 19.85 -7.44 -81.50
N GLN A 157 20.86 -7.45 -80.63
CA GLN A 157 22.24 -7.24 -81.04
C GLN A 157 22.74 -8.33 -81.98
N GLN A 158 22.36 -9.60 -81.76
CA GLN A 158 22.67 -10.70 -82.68
C GLN A 158 21.97 -10.51 -84.03
N LEU A 159 20.67 -10.18 -84.03
CA LEU A 159 19.91 -9.92 -85.26
C LEU A 159 20.50 -8.74 -86.05
N TYR A 160 20.91 -7.67 -85.37
CA TYR A 160 21.55 -6.54 -86.03
C TYR A 160 22.90 -6.93 -86.65
N LYS A 161 23.69 -7.78 -85.97
CA LYS A 161 24.93 -8.33 -86.52
C LYS A 161 24.63 -9.18 -87.76
N GLU A 162 23.67 -10.08 -87.71
CA GLU A 162 23.24 -10.89 -88.86
C GLU A 162 22.78 -10.03 -90.03
N LEU A 163 21.94 -9.02 -89.77
CA LEU A 163 21.46 -8.10 -90.80
C LEU A 163 22.61 -7.29 -91.42
N SER A 164 23.56 -6.83 -90.60
CA SER A 164 24.74 -6.11 -91.09
C SER A 164 25.63 -7.00 -91.96
N GLN A 165 25.76 -8.29 -91.62
CA GLN A 165 26.48 -9.27 -92.43
C GLN A 165 25.76 -9.53 -93.76
N CYS A 166 24.43 -9.68 -93.75
CA CYS A 166 23.64 -9.81 -94.98
C CYS A 166 23.75 -8.58 -95.87
N TYR A 167 23.69 -7.38 -95.29
CA TYR A 167 23.86 -6.13 -96.03
C TYR A 167 25.26 -6.03 -96.65
N GLN A 168 26.31 -6.36 -95.91
CA GLN A 168 27.68 -6.34 -96.42
C GLN A 168 27.88 -7.38 -97.53
N ALA A 169 27.29 -8.57 -97.40
CA ALA A 169 27.26 -9.57 -98.46
C ALA A 169 26.55 -9.04 -99.72
N LEU A 170 25.39 -8.39 -99.56
CA LEU A 170 24.65 -7.78 -100.66
C LEU A 170 25.47 -6.70 -101.37
N VAL A 171 26.06 -5.76 -100.63
CA VAL A 171 26.94 -4.70 -101.19
C VAL A 171 28.12 -5.32 -101.95
N SER A 172 28.73 -6.38 -101.40
CA SER A 172 29.83 -7.07 -102.09
C SER A 172 29.35 -7.75 -103.39
N SER A 173 28.14 -8.30 -103.41
CA SER A 173 27.55 -8.91 -104.61
C SER A 173 27.18 -7.86 -105.66
N GLU A 174 26.68 -6.69 -105.24
CA GLU A 174 26.36 -5.57 -106.11
C GLU A 174 27.64 -4.96 -106.72
N ALA A 175 28.73 -4.87 -105.95
CA ALA A 175 30.03 -4.46 -106.46
C ALA A 175 30.56 -5.43 -107.52
N LYS A 176 30.45 -6.74 -107.30
CA LYS A 176 30.80 -7.77 -108.30
C LYS A 176 29.95 -7.64 -109.57
N LEU A 177 28.65 -7.39 -109.44
CA LEU A 177 27.77 -7.15 -110.58
C LEU A 177 28.17 -5.88 -111.35
N ARG A 178 28.50 -4.79 -110.66
CA ARG A 178 29.01 -3.57 -111.30
C ARG A 178 30.31 -3.81 -112.05
N GLN A 179 31.26 -4.56 -111.48
CA GLN A 179 32.49 -4.96 -112.17
C GLN A 179 32.17 -5.76 -113.44
N SER A 180 31.30 -6.77 -113.34
CA SER A 180 30.89 -7.56 -114.52
C SER A 180 30.21 -6.70 -115.60
N HIS A 181 29.40 -5.70 -115.20
CA HIS A 181 28.77 -4.77 -116.13
C HIS A 181 29.80 -3.86 -116.82
N GLN A 182 30.80 -3.38 -116.09
CA GLN A 182 31.90 -2.59 -116.66
C GLN A 182 32.72 -3.42 -117.64
N GLU A 183 33.03 -4.68 -117.31
CA GLU A 183 33.71 -5.60 -118.21
C GLU A 183 32.89 -5.84 -119.49
N LEU A 184 31.60 -6.15 -119.38
CA LEU A 184 30.71 -6.30 -120.54
C LEU A 184 30.60 -5.01 -121.36
N SER A 185 30.52 -3.85 -120.72
CA SER A 185 30.50 -2.55 -121.40
C SER A 185 31.79 -2.30 -122.18
N SER A 186 32.95 -2.69 -121.61
CA SER A 186 34.24 -2.58 -122.29
C SER A 186 34.33 -3.53 -123.50
N GLN A 187 33.78 -4.74 -123.39
CA GLN A 187 33.69 -5.68 -124.51
C GLN A 187 32.78 -5.14 -125.61
N LEU A 188 31.67 -4.50 -125.24
CA LEU A 188 30.73 -3.90 -126.19
C LEU A 188 31.37 -2.71 -126.91
N ALA A 189 32.08 -1.84 -126.20
CA ALA A 189 32.85 -0.75 -126.80
C ALA A 189 33.95 -1.25 -127.75
N GLN A 190 34.65 -2.34 -127.41
CA GLN A 190 35.60 -2.98 -128.32
C GLN A 190 34.92 -3.50 -129.59
N LYS A 191 33.72 -4.08 -129.47
CA LYS A 191 32.93 -4.54 -130.61
C LYS A 191 32.45 -3.37 -131.47
N ASP A 192 32.00 -2.27 -130.86
CA ASP A 192 31.62 -1.05 -131.57
C ASP A 192 32.81 -0.45 -132.34
N GLN A 193 34.01 -0.48 -131.75
CA GLN A 193 35.22 -0.02 -132.44
C GLN A 193 35.56 -0.92 -133.65
N GLN A 194 35.42 -2.24 -133.53
CA GLN A 194 35.54 -3.17 -134.66
C GLN A 194 34.48 -2.89 -135.75
N ILE A 195 33.25 -2.57 -135.36
CA ILE A 195 32.18 -2.20 -136.30
C ILE A 195 32.55 -0.91 -137.05
N LEU A 196 33.07 0.11 -136.34
CA LEU A 196 33.52 1.35 -136.95
C LEU A 196 34.69 1.13 -137.92
N GLU A 197 35.67 0.28 -137.57
CA GLU A 197 36.78 -0.08 -138.46
C GLU A 197 36.30 -0.81 -139.72
N LEU A 198 35.36 -1.75 -139.58
CA LEU A 198 34.74 -2.42 -140.73
C LEU A 198 33.91 -1.47 -141.59
N GLN A 199 33.18 -0.53 -140.98
CA GLN A 199 32.45 0.51 -141.72
C GLN A 199 33.39 1.43 -142.49
N ALA A 200 34.52 1.84 -141.88
CA ALA A 200 35.53 2.64 -142.56
C ALA A 200 36.18 1.88 -143.74
N GLY A 201 36.49 0.59 -143.56
CA GLY A 201 37.00 -0.26 -144.64
C GLY A 201 36.01 -0.42 -145.80
N LEU A 202 34.72 -0.60 -145.50
CA LEU A 202 33.66 -0.64 -146.52
C LEU A 202 33.53 0.70 -147.26
N GLN A 203 33.65 1.82 -146.56
CA GLN A 203 33.58 3.16 -147.16
C GLN A 203 34.78 3.44 -148.06
N GLN A 204 35.97 3.00 -147.67
CA GLN A 204 37.20 3.13 -148.46
C GLN A 204 37.14 2.28 -149.74
N GLN A 205 36.64 1.03 -149.66
CA GLN A 205 36.37 0.20 -150.85
C GLN A 205 35.35 0.83 -151.81
N GLN A 206 34.31 1.47 -151.26
CA GLN A 206 33.30 2.13 -152.07
C GLN A 206 33.88 3.35 -152.82
N GLN A 207 34.83 4.06 -152.20
CA GLN A 207 35.51 5.22 -152.79
C GLN A 207 36.52 4.81 -153.88
N GLU A 208 37.21 3.67 -153.70
CA GLU A 208 38.08 3.08 -154.72
C GLU A 208 37.28 2.57 -155.94
N GLN A 209 36.08 2.00 -155.73
CA GLN A 209 35.18 1.64 -156.83
C GLN A 209 34.70 2.86 -157.63
N ILE A 210 34.43 3.99 -156.96
CA ILE A 210 34.02 5.24 -157.62
C ILE A 210 35.18 5.83 -158.44
N GLN A 211 36.42 5.77 -157.95
CA GLN A 211 37.60 6.22 -158.70
C GLN A 211 37.89 5.34 -159.94
N LEU A 212 37.81 4.01 -159.80
CA LEU A 212 38.00 3.10 -160.94
C LEU A 212 36.89 3.21 -162.00
N GLN A 213 35.67 3.57 -161.59
CA GLN A 213 34.57 3.79 -162.53
C GLN A 213 34.65 5.16 -163.24
N GLN A 214 35.39 6.13 -162.68
CA GLN A 214 35.52 7.48 -163.24
C GLN A 214 36.65 7.60 -164.30
N GLU A 215 37.68 6.74 -164.28
CA GLU A 215 38.74 6.75 -165.30
C GLU A 215 38.35 6.10 -166.65
N LEU A 216 37.32 5.24 -166.68
CA LEU A 216 36.91 4.52 -167.89
C LEU A 216 35.85 5.21 -168.76
N GLN A 217 35.44 6.45 -168.45
CA GLN A 217 34.33 7.13 -169.14
C GLN A 217 34.51 8.66 -169.29
N LEU A 218 35.52 9.11 -170.05
CA LEU A 218 35.54 10.49 -170.59
C LEU A 218 36.10 10.54 -172.03
N GLN A 219 35.30 10.07 -172.99
CA GLN A 219 35.37 10.51 -174.39
C GLN A 219 33.95 10.89 -174.86
N GLN A 220 33.77 12.18 -175.13
CA GLN A 220 32.63 12.85 -175.79
C GLN A 220 31.45 13.37 -174.93
N GLN A 221 31.16 14.66 -175.15
CA GLN A 221 30.05 15.53 -174.70
C GLN A 221 28.89 15.48 -175.74
N PRO A 222 27.75 16.25 -175.66
CA PRO A 222 27.10 17.01 -174.57
C PRO A 222 25.53 16.91 -174.49
N GLN A 223 24.95 17.50 -173.42
CA GLN A 223 23.66 18.25 -173.30
C GLN A 223 22.24 17.60 -173.37
N LEU A 224 21.48 17.90 -172.29
CA LEU A 224 20.05 18.27 -172.11
C LEU A 224 18.90 17.22 -172.07
N THR A 225 18.42 17.02 -170.83
CA THR A 225 17.01 17.00 -170.33
C THR A 225 15.96 16.04 -170.90
N ALA A 226 15.44 15.13 -170.05
CA ALA A 226 14.13 15.25 -169.39
C ALA A 226 13.48 13.87 -169.01
N ILE A 227 12.72 13.92 -167.91
CA ILE A 227 11.54 13.09 -167.52
C ILE A 227 11.74 11.87 -166.58
N TYR A 228 11.05 12.01 -165.44
CA TYR A 228 10.79 11.22 -164.22
C TYR A 228 9.89 9.96 -164.43
N PRO A 229 9.75 9.02 -163.44
CA PRO A 229 8.77 9.19 -162.35
C PRO A 229 9.21 8.72 -160.93
N SER A 230 8.75 9.52 -159.96
CA SER A 230 8.54 9.31 -158.51
C SER A 230 7.33 8.36 -158.28
N PRO A 231 6.78 8.01 -157.06
CA PRO A 231 6.77 8.78 -155.80
C PRO A 231 6.62 8.03 -154.45
N GLN A 232 6.48 8.85 -153.37
CA GLN A 232 5.80 8.61 -152.07
C GLN A 232 6.68 8.25 -150.86
N LYS A 233 6.64 8.92 -149.70
CA LYS A 233 5.82 10.04 -149.18
C LYS A 233 6.60 10.70 -148.03
N GLN A 234 6.71 12.02 -148.05
CA GLN A 234 6.92 12.86 -146.86
C GLN A 234 5.55 13.23 -146.29
N THR A 235 5.35 13.06 -144.98
CA THR A 235 4.49 13.91 -144.15
C THR A 235 4.95 13.83 -142.69
N ASN A 236 5.37 14.98 -142.17
CA ASN A 236 5.27 15.50 -140.80
C ASN A 236 4.71 14.59 -139.69
N PHE A 237 5.37 14.57 -138.52
CA PHE A 237 4.81 15.09 -137.26
C PHE A 237 5.88 15.18 -136.13
N LYS A 238 6.18 16.43 -135.74
CA LYS A 238 6.50 17.00 -134.40
C LYS A 238 7.44 16.32 -133.38
N ALA A 239 8.15 17.25 -132.72
CA ALA A 239 8.59 17.33 -131.31
C ALA A 239 10.00 16.78 -131.01
N LEU A 240 11.00 17.66 -130.89
CA LEU A 240 11.41 18.48 -129.72
C LEU A 240 12.32 17.65 -128.80
N ALA A 241 13.44 18.12 -128.27
CA ALA A 241 14.44 19.13 -128.61
C ALA A 241 15.54 18.87 -127.58
N SER A 242 16.77 18.64 -128.01
CA SER A 242 17.94 18.92 -127.17
C SER A 242 18.03 20.43 -127.04
N GLU A 243 17.94 20.97 -125.83
CA GLU A 243 18.61 22.22 -125.51
C GLU A 243 19.07 22.22 -124.05
N GLN A 244 20.31 22.69 -123.93
CA GLN A 244 21.20 22.76 -122.81
C GLN A 244 21.02 24.14 -122.17
N VAL A 245 20.59 24.25 -120.90
CA VAL A 245 20.81 25.46 -120.08
C VAL A 245 20.84 25.12 -118.58
N ASP A 246 21.77 25.78 -117.89
CA ASP A 246 22.07 25.81 -116.46
C ASP A 246 20.92 26.23 -115.49
N ALA A 247 21.08 25.75 -114.25
CA ALA A 247 20.85 26.42 -112.95
C ALA A 247 19.43 26.79 -112.41
N VAL A 248 19.15 26.20 -111.23
CA VAL A 248 18.41 26.72 -110.04
C VAL A 248 16.86 26.62 -109.96
N ALA A 249 16.45 25.68 -109.09
CA ALA A 249 15.41 25.72 -108.03
C ALA A 249 13.88 25.80 -108.29
N GLN A 250 13.18 25.00 -107.45
CA GLN A 250 11.79 25.04 -106.93
C GLN A 250 10.64 24.32 -107.68
N LYS A 251 10.02 23.38 -106.94
CA LYS A 251 8.57 22.96 -106.84
C LYS A 251 7.83 22.63 -108.16
N SER A 252 7.21 21.45 -108.34
CA SER A 252 6.00 20.99 -107.63
C SER A 252 5.46 19.64 -108.20
N SER A 253 4.70 18.89 -107.35
CA SER A 253 3.64 17.86 -107.54
C SER A 253 3.03 17.57 -108.93
N PRO A 254 2.22 16.48 -109.19
CA PRO A 254 1.29 15.79 -108.26
C PRO A 254 1.02 14.25 -108.44
N ASP A 255 0.24 13.71 -107.47
CA ASP A 255 -0.81 12.64 -107.50
C ASP A 255 -0.65 11.38 -108.40
N GLN A 256 -0.80 10.13 -107.94
CA GLN A 256 -2.06 9.50 -107.48
C GLN A 256 -1.83 8.00 -107.13
N ALA A 257 -2.53 7.53 -106.09
CA ALA A 257 -3.06 6.18 -105.80
C ALA A 257 -2.15 4.91 -105.81
N SER A 258 -1.96 4.28 -104.62
CA SER A 258 -2.80 3.15 -104.13
C SER A 258 -2.08 2.29 -103.07
N THR A 259 -2.74 2.09 -101.92
CA THR A 259 -2.72 0.91 -101.00
C THR A 259 -1.39 0.35 -100.43
N ARG A 260 -1.19 0.43 -99.09
CA ARG A 260 -1.48 -0.64 -98.07
C ARG A 260 -0.59 -0.54 -96.79
N GLY A 261 -1.24 -0.30 -95.64
CA GLY A 261 -0.83 -0.67 -94.24
C GLY A 261 0.23 0.21 -93.53
N SER A 262 0.16 0.59 -92.25
CA SER A 262 -0.80 0.42 -91.14
C SER A 262 -0.52 1.48 -90.03
N CYS A 263 -1.59 1.79 -89.27
CA CYS A 263 -1.83 2.71 -88.14
C CYS A 263 -0.92 2.60 -86.87
N PRO A 264 -1.06 3.44 -85.79
CA PRO A 264 -2.28 4.14 -85.34
C PRO A 264 -2.21 5.59 -84.82
N ARG A 265 -3.43 6.17 -84.75
CA ARG A 265 -3.93 7.42 -84.17
C ARG A 265 -5.01 7.07 -83.11
N PRO A 266 -5.50 7.99 -82.24
CA PRO A 266 -6.66 8.88 -82.56
C PRO A 266 -6.54 10.28 -81.88
N GLU A 267 -6.82 11.47 -82.45
CA GLU A 267 -8.11 12.14 -82.83
C GLU A 267 -9.23 12.05 -81.77
N GLY A 268 -9.91 13.09 -81.26
CA GLY A 268 -10.03 14.51 -81.62
C GLY A 268 -11.47 14.86 -82.05
N SER A 269 -12.15 15.79 -81.37
CA SER A 269 -13.08 16.79 -81.98
C SER A 269 -13.60 17.77 -80.91
N THR A 270 -13.29 19.09 -80.90
CA THR A 270 -13.76 20.24 -81.73
C THR A 270 -15.25 20.60 -81.56
N PHE A 271 -15.75 21.85 -81.46
CA PHE A 271 -15.27 23.19 -81.84
C PHE A 271 -16.19 24.34 -81.29
N HIS A 272 -15.63 25.57 -81.15
CA HIS A 272 -16.21 26.94 -81.22
C HIS A 272 -17.25 27.42 -80.15
N GLN A 273 -17.30 28.67 -79.64
CA GLN A 273 -17.17 29.97 -80.30
C GLN A 273 -17.02 31.14 -79.28
N ARG A 274 -16.07 32.05 -79.55
CA ARG A 274 -16.02 33.53 -79.38
C ARG A 274 -16.93 34.29 -78.38
N SER A 275 -16.31 35.12 -77.52
CA SER A 275 -16.46 36.60 -77.42
C SER A 275 -16.54 37.17 -76.00
N ALA A 276 -15.80 38.27 -75.81
CA ALA A 276 -15.64 39.07 -74.60
C ALA A 276 -16.81 40.03 -74.32
N SER A 277 -16.98 40.46 -73.06
CA SER A 277 -16.92 41.87 -72.60
C SER A 277 -17.81 42.22 -71.39
N SER A 278 -17.23 43.07 -70.53
CA SER A 278 -17.79 44.14 -69.67
C SER A 278 -18.89 43.90 -68.61
N ILE A 279 -18.52 44.23 -67.37
CA ILE A 279 -19.11 45.27 -66.49
C ILE A 279 -20.65 45.41 -66.51
N ARG A 280 -21.33 45.08 -65.40
CA ARG A 280 -22.04 46.08 -64.56
C ARG A 280 -22.56 45.47 -63.25
N ARG A 281 -22.48 46.29 -62.22
CA ARG A 281 -22.91 46.09 -60.83
C ARG A 281 -24.39 46.48 -60.69
N GLN A 282 -25.08 45.80 -59.75
CA GLN A 282 -26.24 46.23 -58.93
C GLN A 282 -27.66 45.69 -59.22
N GLN A 283 -28.18 45.07 -58.15
CA GLN A 283 -29.53 45.15 -57.52
C GLN A 283 -30.74 44.41 -58.13
N GLY A 284 -31.43 43.66 -57.26
CA GLY A 284 -32.86 43.36 -57.35
C GLY A 284 -33.23 41.87 -57.28
N ALA A 285 -33.59 41.39 -56.08
CA ALA A 285 -34.16 40.07 -55.79
C ALA A 285 -35.66 39.97 -56.21
N PRO A 286 -36.41 38.91 -55.84
CA PRO A 286 -36.21 37.46 -55.90
C PRO A 286 -37.34 36.80 -56.74
N VAL A 287 -37.36 35.45 -56.80
CA VAL A 287 -38.55 34.56 -56.84
C VAL A 287 -38.33 33.37 -57.77
N GLN A 288 -38.72 32.23 -57.21
CA GLN A 288 -38.54 30.85 -57.63
C GLN A 288 -38.98 30.53 -59.06
N ARG A 289 -38.18 29.67 -59.72
CA ARG A 289 -38.67 28.45 -60.42
C ARG A 289 -37.46 27.66 -60.95
N SER A 290 -37.11 26.59 -60.24
CA SER A 290 -36.27 25.51 -60.79
C SER A 290 -37.10 24.23 -60.76
N ARG A 291 -37.73 23.90 -61.90
CA ARG A 291 -38.14 22.53 -62.21
C ARG A 291 -36.98 21.91 -62.97
N SER A 292 -36.11 21.18 -62.28
CA SER A 292 -35.18 20.24 -62.90
C SER A 292 -35.90 18.91 -63.11
N LEU A 293 -36.04 18.49 -64.37
CA LEU A 293 -36.36 17.12 -64.73
C LEU A 293 -35.06 16.29 -64.75
N SER A 294 -35.05 15.20 -63.98
CA SER A 294 -34.16 14.05 -64.13
C SER A 294 -34.90 12.81 -63.59
N PRO A 295 -34.60 11.60 -64.09
CA PRO A 295 -35.61 10.63 -64.53
C PRO A 295 -36.23 9.80 -63.40
N ALA A 296 -37.51 9.44 -63.58
CA ALA A 296 -38.22 8.47 -62.77
C ALA A 296 -37.64 7.06 -62.95
N GLY A 297 -37.16 6.46 -61.85
CA GLY A 297 -36.77 5.06 -61.76
C GLY A 297 -36.78 4.57 -60.33
N SER A 298 -37.78 3.74 -59.99
CA SER A 298 -37.97 2.94 -58.76
C SER A 298 -38.29 3.70 -57.46
N ALA A 299 -39.58 3.71 -57.11
CA ALA A 299 -40.14 4.29 -55.88
C ALA A 299 -39.90 3.44 -54.59
N GLY A 300 -38.86 2.61 -54.54
CA GLY A 300 -38.51 1.81 -53.35
C GLY A 300 -37.23 2.24 -52.62
N PHE A 301 -36.25 2.81 -53.32
CA PHE A 301 -34.90 3.11 -52.77
C PHE A 301 -34.72 4.53 -52.23
N GLY A 302 -35.73 5.40 -52.40
CA GLY A 302 -35.67 6.78 -51.93
C GLY A 302 -35.79 6.93 -50.41
N SER A 303 -36.42 5.97 -49.72
CA SER A 303 -36.60 6.03 -48.27
C SER A 303 -35.33 5.68 -47.49
N GLU A 304 -34.50 4.75 -47.98
CA GLU A 304 -33.26 4.36 -47.29
C GLU A 304 -32.18 5.44 -47.41
N ARG A 305 -31.95 5.99 -48.61
CA ARG A 305 -31.02 7.13 -48.76
C ARG A 305 -31.44 8.37 -47.96
N ARG A 306 -32.75 8.57 -47.80
CA ARG A 306 -33.27 9.65 -46.96
C ARG A 306 -33.00 9.39 -45.48
N LYS A 307 -33.20 8.15 -45.00
CA LYS A 307 -32.87 7.75 -43.63
C LYS A 307 -31.36 7.83 -43.36
N GLU A 308 -30.52 7.37 -44.28
CA GLU A 308 -29.06 7.49 -44.19
C GLU A 308 -28.60 8.96 -44.17
N ALA A 309 -29.22 9.82 -44.99
CA ALA A 309 -28.94 11.26 -44.97
C ALA A 309 -29.41 11.91 -43.66
N GLU A 310 -30.57 11.51 -43.13
CA GLU A 310 -31.11 11.97 -41.84
C GLU A 310 -30.28 11.47 -40.64
N GLU A 311 -29.70 10.27 -40.71
CA GLU A 311 -28.71 9.75 -39.74
C GLU A 311 -27.42 10.57 -39.78
N ARG A 312 -26.91 10.82 -40.98
CA ARG A 312 -25.67 11.61 -41.15
C ARG A 312 -25.82 13.06 -40.72
N ILE A 313 -27.01 13.65 -40.88
CA ILE A 313 -27.33 14.98 -40.34
C ILE A 313 -27.31 14.94 -38.81
N ARG A 314 -27.96 13.94 -38.19
CA ARG A 314 -27.96 13.77 -36.73
C ARG A 314 -26.55 13.56 -36.17
N ASP A 315 -25.72 12.77 -36.82
CA ASP A 315 -24.32 12.55 -36.40
C ASP A 315 -23.47 13.83 -36.50
N LEU A 316 -23.72 14.66 -37.53
CA LEU A 316 -23.07 15.96 -37.67
C LEU A 316 -23.59 16.98 -36.63
N GLU A 317 -24.87 16.92 -36.27
CA GLU A 317 -25.45 17.73 -35.20
C GLU A 317 -24.88 17.35 -33.83
N GLU A 318 -24.73 16.05 -33.55
CA GLU A 318 -24.06 15.56 -32.33
C GLU A 318 -22.59 16.00 -32.27
N LEU A 319 -21.86 15.90 -33.40
CA LEU A 319 -20.50 16.40 -33.49
C LEU A 319 -20.42 17.92 -33.26
N LEU A 320 -21.36 18.69 -33.81
CA LEU A 320 -21.43 20.14 -33.59
C LEU A 320 -21.66 20.45 -32.10
N GLN A 321 -22.55 19.72 -31.43
CA GLN A 321 -22.79 19.88 -29.99
C GLN A 321 -21.53 19.61 -29.17
N LEU A 322 -20.81 18.52 -29.47
CA LEU A 322 -19.54 18.20 -28.78
C LEU A 322 -18.46 19.26 -29.03
N LYS A 323 -18.40 19.84 -30.24
CA LYS A 323 -17.52 20.97 -30.54
C LYS A 323 -17.92 22.26 -29.83
N MET A 324 -19.21 22.47 -29.57
CA MET A 324 -19.68 23.55 -28.71
C MET A 324 -19.27 23.33 -27.26
N GLU A 325 -19.42 22.11 -26.74
CA GLU A 325 -18.99 21.72 -25.39
C GLU A 325 -17.48 21.87 -25.19
N GLU A 326 -16.66 21.48 -26.17
CA GLU A 326 -15.20 21.71 -26.18
C GLU A 326 -14.88 23.20 -26.00
N ASN A 327 -15.54 24.07 -26.78
CA ASN A 327 -15.36 25.52 -26.68
C ASN A 327 -15.88 26.09 -25.35
N GLU A 328 -16.97 25.55 -24.81
CA GLU A 328 -17.49 25.97 -23.52
C GLU A 328 -16.55 25.59 -22.37
N GLU A 329 -15.99 24.37 -22.38
CA GLU A 329 -15.06 23.94 -21.34
C GLU A 329 -13.74 24.73 -21.42
N LEU A 330 -13.28 25.07 -22.63
CA LEU A 330 -12.16 26.00 -22.83
C LEU A 330 -12.45 27.39 -22.22
N ARG A 331 -13.65 27.95 -22.46
CA ARG A 331 -14.07 29.23 -21.85
C ARG A 331 -14.12 29.13 -20.33
N ARG A 332 -14.72 28.07 -19.78
CA ARG A 332 -14.80 27.83 -18.33
C ARG A 332 -13.42 27.70 -17.70
N ALA A 333 -12.49 26.98 -18.33
CA ALA A 333 -11.10 26.87 -17.87
C ALA A 333 -10.39 28.24 -17.86
N HIS A 334 -10.58 29.05 -18.90
CA HIS A 334 -10.06 30.42 -18.97
C HIS A 334 -10.67 31.34 -17.90
N ASP A 335 -11.97 31.26 -17.68
CA ASP A 335 -12.67 32.06 -16.68
C ASP A 335 -12.24 31.69 -15.26
N LYS A 336 -12.11 30.39 -14.94
CA LYS A 336 -11.54 29.93 -13.67
C LYS A 336 -10.11 30.42 -13.47
N ARG A 337 -9.25 30.37 -14.50
CA ARG A 337 -7.89 30.91 -14.43
C ARG A 337 -7.90 32.42 -14.18
N ARG A 338 -8.82 33.15 -14.81
CA ARG A 338 -9.01 34.59 -14.62
C ARG A 338 -9.51 34.92 -13.21
N GLU A 339 -10.42 34.13 -12.65
CA GLU A 339 -10.90 34.26 -11.28
C GLU A 339 -9.79 34.03 -10.26
N ARG A 340 -8.99 32.96 -10.44
CA ARG A 340 -7.80 32.68 -9.61
C ARG A 340 -6.81 33.84 -9.66
N LEU A 341 -6.53 34.37 -10.85
CA LEU A 341 -5.66 35.55 -11.00
C LEU A 341 -6.23 36.80 -10.31
N ARG A 342 -7.54 37.05 -10.46
CA ARG A 342 -8.21 38.17 -9.77
C ARG A 342 -8.12 38.02 -8.26
N LEU A 343 -8.34 36.81 -7.73
CA LEU A 343 -8.25 36.54 -6.28
C LEU A 343 -6.83 36.78 -5.75
N ILE A 344 -5.80 36.35 -6.50
CA ILE A 344 -4.40 36.62 -6.15
C ILE A 344 -4.13 38.13 -6.17
N GLN A 345 -4.62 38.84 -7.19
CA GLN A 345 -4.47 40.30 -7.28
C GLN A 345 -5.20 41.04 -6.16
N THR A 346 -6.41 40.63 -5.77
CA THR A 346 -7.15 41.20 -4.64
C THR A 346 -6.46 40.91 -3.33
N ASN A 347 -5.95 39.70 -3.12
CA ASN A 347 -5.19 39.33 -1.92
C ASN A 347 -3.89 40.13 -1.82
N TYR A 348 -3.18 40.29 -2.94
CA TYR A 348 -1.98 41.12 -2.97
C TYR A 348 -2.29 42.61 -2.72
N LYS A 349 -3.41 43.12 -3.24
CA LYS A 349 -3.88 44.48 -2.95
C LYS A 349 -4.23 44.62 -1.46
N ALA A 350 -4.96 43.68 -0.88
CA ALA A 350 -5.32 43.68 0.54
C ALA A 350 -4.08 43.65 1.43
N VAL A 351 -3.11 42.76 1.16
CA VAL A 351 -1.84 42.70 1.90
C VAL A 351 -1.04 43.99 1.75
N ARG A 352 -1.00 44.58 0.55
CA ARG A 352 -0.32 45.87 0.31
C ARG A 352 -1.00 47.01 1.06
N ASP A 353 -2.33 47.04 1.09
CA ASP A 353 -3.08 48.08 1.77
C ASP A 353 -2.97 47.91 3.30
N GLN A 354 -2.97 46.67 3.82
CA GLN A 354 -2.65 46.35 5.22
C GLN A 354 -1.22 46.75 5.58
N LEU A 355 -0.23 46.52 4.71
CA LEU A 355 1.15 46.96 4.93
C LEU A 355 1.23 48.49 4.96
N LYS A 356 0.55 49.18 4.05
CA LYS A 356 0.48 50.66 4.05
C LYS A 356 -0.26 51.19 5.28
N GLU A 357 -1.29 50.52 5.75
CA GLU A 357 -2.04 50.90 6.95
C GLU A 357 -1.19 50.68 8.21
N MET A 358 -0.49 49.55 8.29
CA MET A 358 0.53 49.27 9.31
C MET A 358 1.68 50.28 9.30
N GLU A 359 2.13 50.71 8.12
CA GLU A 359 3.14 51.76 7.95
C GLU A 359 2.60 53.14 8.36
N LYS A 360 1.34 53.44 8.05
CA LYS A 360 0.67 54.69 8.46
C LYS A 360 0.38 54.73 9.96
N SER A 361 0.02 53.59 10.57
CA SER A 361 -0.15 53.47 12.03
C SER A 361 1.20 53.51 12.76
N ASN A 362 2.28 53.10 12.10
CA ASN A 362 3.66 53.23 12.57
C ASN A 362 4.32 54.53 12.09
N GLY A 363 3.65 55.67 12.28
CA GLY A 363 4.15 57.01 11.97
C GLY A 363 5.33 57.48 12.84
N MET A 364 6.35 56.66 13.06
CA MET A 364 7.68 57.03 13.56
C MET A 364 8.76 56.21 12.81
N PRO A 365 9.86 56.83 12.35
CA PRO A 365 10.81 56.16 11.47
C PRO A 365 11.59 55.09 12.26
N GLY A 366 11.43 53.82 11.88
CA GLY A 366 12.30 52.73 12.32
C GLY A 366 11.87 51.95 13.58
N GLY A 367 10.57 51.81 13.84
CA GLY A 367 10.07 50.94 14.90
C GLY A 367 10.09 49.46 14.51
N ARG A 368 11.10 48.71 14.95
CA ARG A 368 11.04 47.24 14.95
C ARG A 368 9.80 46.82 15.73
N ILE A 369 8.98 45.95 15.14
CA ILE A 369 7.95 45.18 15.84
C ILE A 369 8.57 44.69 17.16
N GLN A 370 7.99 45.05 18.31
CA GLN A 370 8.49 44.60 19.62
C GLN A 370 8.50 43.08 19.60
N ARG A 371 9.69 42.52 19.42
CA ARG A 371 9.95 41.11 19.67
C ARG A 371 9.68 40.90 21.15
N ALA A 372 8.84 39.92 21.48
CA ALA A 372 8.58 39.48 22.85
C ALA A 372 9.90 39.44 23.62
N ALA A 373 9.88 39.98 24.84
CA ALA A 373 11.11 40.27 25.55
C ALA A 373 11.91 38.96 25.73
N PRO A 374 13.25 38.95 25.59
CA PRO A 374 14.05 37.73 25.60
C PRO A 374 13.97 36.86 26.86
N TRP A 375 13.23 37.29 27.89
CA TRP A 375 12.91 36.52 29.09
C TRP A 375 11.57 35.79 29.00
N GLN A 376 10.61 36.29 28.21
CA GLN A 376 9.31 35.65 27.95
C GLN A 376 9.47 34.41 27.05
N LEU A 377 10.45 34.44 26.15
CA LEU A 377 10.80 33.33 25.24
C LEU A 377 11.78 32.31 25.86
N ARG A 378 12.10 32.39 27.16
CA ARG A 378 13.03 31.45 27.82
C ARG A 378 12.39 30.14 28.27
N GLN A 379 11.06 30.07 28.32
CA GLN A 379 10.33 28.85 28.67
C GLN A 379 10.06 27.96 27.45
N GLU A 380 10.12 28.51 26.24
CA GLU A 380 9.87 27.79 25.00
C GLU A 380 11.18 27.72 24.21
N ASP A 381 11.47 26.57 23.60
CA ASP A 381 12.62 26.43 22.71
C ASP A 381 12.40 27.31 21.47
N SER A 382 12.84 28.57 21.54
CA SER A 382 12.59 29.57 20.49
C SER A 382 13.04 29.07 19.12
N ASP A 383 14.15 28.35 19.07
CA ASP A 383 14.71 27.80 17.83
C ASP A 383 13.84 26.65 17.28
N ALA A 384 13.23 25.83 18.15
CA ALA A 384 12.29 24.79 17.74
C ALA A 384 11.01 25.42 17.17
N VAL A 385 10.44 26.43 17.83
CA VAL A 385 9.24 27.13 17.34
C VAL A 385 9.51 27.84 16.00
N TRP A 386 10.68 28.45 15.82
CA TRP A 386 11.07 29.04 14.53
C TRP A 386 11.26 27.99 13.44
N ASN A 387 11.83 26.83 13.77
CA ASN A 387 11.99 25.73 12.83
C ASN A 387 10.63 25.14 12.44
N GLU A 388 9.72 24.94 13.39
CA GLU A 388 8.34 24.49 13.12
C GLU A 388 7.58 25.53 12.29
N LEU A 389 7.68 26.82 12.62
CA LEU A 389 7.02 27.88 11.87
C LEU A 389 7.62 28.06 10.46
N ALA A 390 8.93 27.87 10.29
CA ALA A 390 9.58 27.84 8.99
C ALA A 390 9.17 26.60 8.19
N TYR A 391 9.09 25.44 8.83
CA TYR A 391 8.59 24.20 8.25
C TYR A 391 7.13 24.37 7.78
N LEU A 392 6.23 24.86 8.64
CA LEU A 392 4.83 25.11 8.33
C LEU A 392 4.68 26.17 7.23
N LYS A 393 5.48 27.24 7.22
CA LYS A 393 5.49 28.22 6.12
C LYS A 393 5.93 27.59 4.80
N ASN A 394 6.98 26.78 4.83
CA ASN A 394 7.48 26.08 3.65
C ASN A 394 6.46 25.04 3.16
N LEU A 395 5.82 24.31 4.07
CA LEU A 395 4.75 23.36 3.77
C LEU A 395 3.55 24.07 3.18
N THR A 396 3.08 25.17 3.79
CA THR A 396 1.97 25.98 3.27
C THR A 396 2.28 26.52 1.88
N ARG A 397 3.52 26.96 1.63
CA ARG A 397 3.97 27.41 0.31
C ARG A 397 3.98 26.26 -0.71
N LYS A 398 4.51 25.09 -0.33
CA LYS A 398 4.52 23.90 -1.19
C LYS A 398 3.10 23.47 -1.54
N LEU A 399 2.23 23.30 -0.54
CA LEU A 399 0.82 22.96 -0.71
C LEU A 399 0.06 23.99 -1.55
N SER A 400 0.38 25.29 -1.43
CA SER A 400 -0.25 26.32 -2.26
C SER A 400 0.18 26.23 -3.73
N ILE A 401 1.45 25.90 -4.00
CA ILE A 401 1.96 25.69 -5.35
C ILE A 401 1.37 24.41 -5.95
N GLU A 402 1.35 23.33 -5.18
CA GLU A 402 0.77 22.04 -5.58
C GLU A 402 -0.74 22.17 -5.84
N LYS A 403 -1.49 22.86 -4.97
CA LYS A 403 -2.90 23.15 -5.20
C LYS A 403 -3.14 23.92 -6.50
N ALA A 404 -2.36 24.98 -6.75
CA ALA A 404 -2.49 25.75 -7.99
C ALA A 404 -2.14 24.90 -9.22
N GLY A 405 -1.10 24.06 -9.13
CA GLY A 405 -0.71 23.11 -10.19
C GLY A 405 -1.79 22.08 -10.48
N LEU A 406 -2.34 21.43 -9.45
CA LEU A 406 -3.43 20.45 -9.58
C LEU A 406 -4.70 21.09 -10.16
N GLU A 407 -5.04 22.32 -9.77
CA GLU A 407 -6.18 23.04 -10.35
C GLU A 407 -5.96 23.37 -11.84
N GLU A 408 -4.73 23.68 -12.27
CA GLU A 408 -4.40 23.85 -13.69
C GLU A 408 -4.44 22.52 -14.46
N GLU A 409 -3.90 21.43 -13.90
CA GLU A 409 -3.96 20.09 -14.48
C GLU A 409 -5.42 19.61 -14.64
N LEU A 410 -6.27 19.81 -13.64
CA LEU A 410 -7.70 19.46 -13.72
C LEU A 410 -8.42 20.23 -14.82
N ASP A 411 -8.18 21.54 -14.96
CA ASP A 411 -8.78 22.33 -16.02
C ASP A 411 -8.26 21.91 -17.42
N MET A 412 -6.97 21.57 -17.54
CA MET A 412 -6.40 21.01 -18.77
C MET A 412 -7.00 19.65 -19.12
N LEU A 413 -7.14 18.74 -18.15
CA LEU A 413 -7.71 17.40 -18.36
C LEU A 413 -9.19 17.47 -18.75
N ARG A 414 -9.97 18.42 -18.20
CA ARG A 414 -11.37 18.62 -18.61
C ARG A 414 -11.49 19.08 -20.06
N VAL A 415 -10.64 20.02 -20.47
CA VAL A 415 -10.55 20.48 -21.86
C VAL A 415 -10.12 19.34 -22.78
N GLN A 416 -9.06 18.60 -22.40
CA GLN A 416 -8.56 17.46 -23.15
C GLN A 416 -9.65 16.38 -23.31
N ALA A 417 -10.37 16.05 -22.25
CA ALA A 417 -11.45 15.07 -22.31
C ALA A 417 -12.61 15.52 -23.22
N ALA A 418 -12.95 16.82 -23.23
CA ALA A 418 -13.97 17.36 -24.15
C ALA A 418 -13.50 17.31 -25.61
N MET A 419 -12.23 17.66 -25.86
CA MET A 419 -11.60 17.56 -27.17
C MET A 419 -11.49 16.10 -27.65
N ASP A 420 -11.13 15.18 -26.76
CA ASP A 420 -11.04 13.75 -27.06
C ASP A 420 -12.43 13.18 -27.42
N ARG A 421 -13.49 13.56 -26.70
CA ARG A 421 -14.87 13.18 -27.07
C ARG A 421 -15.25 13.66 -28.47
N ALA A 422 -14.92 14.91 -28.81
CA ALA A 422 -15.22 15.46 -30.14
C ALA A 422 -14.39 14.77 -31.25
N THR A 423 -13.08 14.63 -31.05
CA THR A 423 -12.18 13.98 -32.03
C THR A 423 -12.50 12.50 -32.23
N VAL A 424 -12.86 11.78 -31.17
CA VAL A 424 -13.34 10.40 -31.26
C VAL A 424 -14.58 10.34 -32.14
N LYS A 425 -15.55 11.26 -31.98
CA LYS A 425 -16.74 11.29 -32.86
C LYS A 425 -16.41 11.67 -34.30
N GLU A 426 -15.48 12.59 -34.56
CA GLU A 426 -14.97 12.87 -35.91
C GLU A 426 -14.37 11.63 -36.58
N LEU A 427 -13.58 10.87 -35.82
CA LEU A 427 -12.96 9.63 -36.30
C LEU A 427 -14.01 8.56 -36.59
N HIS A 428 -15.02 8.40 -35.74
CA HIS A 428 -16.15 7.49 -35.99
C HIS A 428 -16.89 7.86 -37.28
N LEU A 429 -17.20 9.14 -37.49
CA LEU A 429 -17.79 9.63 -38.75
C LEU A 429 -16.89 9.35 -39.96
N CYS A 430 -15.57 9.57 -39.84
CA CYS A 430 -14.63 9.27 -40.92
C CYS A 430 -14.58 7.78 -41.27
N LEU A 431 -14.62 6.90 -40.27
CA LEU A 431 -14.67 5.45 -40.47
C LEU A 431 -15.99 5.01 -41.07
N ALA A 432 -17.13 5.55 -40.60
CA ALA A 432 -18.44 5.30 -41.18
C ALA A 432 -18.52 5.74 -42.65
N ASN A 433 -17.96 6.90 -42.97
CA ASN A 433 -17.89 7.41 -44.35
C ASN A 433 -17.07 6.48 -45.26
N LYS A 434 -15.89 6.04 -44.80
CA LYS A 434 -15.06 5.08 -45.54
C LYS A 434 -15.77 3.74 -45.73
N HIS A 435 -16.49 3.27 -44.71
CA HIS A 435 -17.28 2.05 -44.81
C HIS A 435 -18.38 2.18 -45.87
N GLN A 436 -19.13 3.29 -45.87
CA GLN A 436 -20.17 3.55 -46.85
C GLN A 436 -19.61 3.73 -48.27
N GLU A 437 -18.43 4.35 -48.44
CA GLU A 437 -17.73 4.44 -49.72
C GLU A 437 -17.28 3.08 -50.25
N LEU A 438 -16.81 2.18 -49.37
CA LEU A 438 -16.45 0.81 -49.74
C LEU A 438 -17.69 0.01 -50.17
N LEU A 439 -18.81 0.17 -49.48
CA LEU A 439 -20.10 -0.42 -49.88
C LEU A 439 -20.56 0.12 -51.25
N HIS A 440 -20.43 1.43 -51.49
CA HIS A 440 -20.74 2.01 -52.80
C HIS A 440 -19.82 1.46 -53.91
N LYS A 441 -18.52 1.32 -53.65
CA LYS A 441 -17.58 0.71 -54.60
C LYS A 441 -17.92 -0.75 -54.91
N MET A 442 -18.30 -1.55 -53.91
CA MET A 442 -18.76 -2.93 -54.13
C MET A 442 -20.04 -2.99 -54.99
N VAL A 443 -20.97 -2.07 -54.77
CA VAL A 443 -22.22 -1.97 -55.57
C VAL A 443 -21.94 -1.48 -56.99
N GLU A 444 -21.02 -0.53 -57.19
CA GLU A 444 -20.58 -0.08 -58.51
C GLU A 444 -19.84 -1.18 -59.28
N GLU A 445 -18.96 -1.95 -58.62
CA GLU A 445 -18.29 -3.12 -59.21
C GLU A 445 -19.28 -4.21 -59.65
N HIS A 446 -20.42 -4.35 -58.95
CA HIS A 446 -21.49 -5.28 -59.35
C HIS A 446 -22.41 -4.74 -60.46
N GLN A 447 -22.50 -3.42 -60.66
CA GLN A 447 -23.35 -2.79 -61.70
C GLN A 447 -22.67 -2.62 -63.06
N VAL A 448 -21.34 -2.77 -63.15
CA VAL A 448 -20.65 -2.87 -64.44
C VAL A 448 -21.00 -4.22 -65.09
N LYS A 449 -22.01 -4.21 -65.96
CA LYS A 449 -22.36 -5.33 -66.85
C LYS A 449 -21.16 -5.68 -67.72
N SER A 450 -20.35 -6.64 -67.28
CA SER A 450 -19.23 -7.18 -68.04
C SER A 450 -19.73 -8.22 -69.05
N SER A 451 -20.02 -7.75 -70.26
CA SER A 451 -20.31 -8.58 -71.42
C SER A 451 -19.02 -9.16 -72.03
N THR A 452 -18.49 -10.27 -71.50
CA THR A 452 -17.91 -11.43 -72.24
C THR A 452 -17.29 -12.46 -71.27
N PRO A 453 -17.32 -13.77 -71.60
CA PRO A 453 -17.15 -14.84 -70.63
C PRO A 453 -15.67 -15.15 -70.37
N LYS A 454 -15.23 -15.10 -69.11
CA LYS A 454 -13.95 -15.66 -68.68
C LYS A 454 -14.18 -16.71 -67.58
N LYS A 455 -13.93 -17.96 -67.97
CA LYS A 455 -13.71 -19.19 -67.18
C LYS A 455 -13.92 -19.07 -65.65
N PRO A 456 -14.95 -19.73 -65.09
CA PRO A 456 -15.24 -19.66 -63.65
C PRO A 456 -14.38 -20.58 -62.77
N SER A 457 -13.55 -21.49 -63.30
CA SER A 457 -13.01 -22.61 -62.51
C SER A 457 -11.91 -22.27 -61.49
N LEU A 458 -11.05 -21.27 -61.74
CA LEU A 458 -9.93 -20.95 -60.83
C LEU A 458 -10.25 -19.87 -59.79
N LEU A 459 -11.11 -18.90 -60.15
CA LEU A 459 -11.58 -17.89 -59.21
C LEU A 459 -12.68 -18.44 -58.30
N SER A 460 -13.53 -19.35 -58.78
CA SER A 460 -14.55 -20.01 -57.95
C SER A 460 -13.92 -20.87 -56.85
N GLY A 461 -12.82 -21.58 -57.11
CA GLY A 461 -12.14 -22.39 -56.09
C GLY A 461 -11.56 -21.54 -54.96
N ARG A 462 -10.92 -20.41 -55.32
CA ARG A 462 -10.36 -19.47 -54.33
C ARG A 462 -11.44 -18.70 -53.57
N MET A 463 -12.51 -18.29 -54.25
CA MET A 463 -13.69 -17.67 -53.63
C MET A 463 -14.41 -18.65 -52.70
N ALA A 464 -14.58 -19.92 -53.10
CA ALA A 464 -15.17 -20.95 -52.24
C ALA A 464 -14.29 -21.27 -51.03
N GLN A 465 -12.96 -21.20 -51.16
CA GLN A 465 -12.04 -21.32 -50.03
C GLN A 465 -12.12 -20.10 -49.09
N LEU A 466 -12.29 -18.89 -49.62
CA LEU A 466 -12.50 -17.68 -48.83
C LEU A 466 -13.85 -17.72 -48.11
N LEU A 467 -14.93 -18.12 -48.79
CA LEU A 467 -16.25 -18.29 -48.18
C LEU A 467 -16.22 -19.36 -47.08
N LYS A 468 -15.60 -20.52 -47.32
CA LYS A 468 -15.39 -21.53 -46.26
C LYS A 468 -14.59 -20.99 -45.07
N LYS A 469 -13.62 -20.10 -45.31
CA LYS A 469 -12.84 -19.47 -44.24
C LYS A 469 -13.65 -18.42 -43.50
N ILE A 470 -14.53 -17.69 -44.19
CA ILE A 470 -15.50 -16.77 -43.59
C ILE A 470 -16.48 -17.57 -42.73
N ASP A 471 -17.09 -18.64 -43.25
CA ASP A 471 -17.99 -19.52 -42.50
C ASP A 471 -17.31 -20.10 -41.23
N GLN A 472 -16.03 -20.49 -41.33
CA GLN A 472 -15.25 -20.97 -40.18
C GLN A 472 -14.98 -19.86 -39.15
N LEU A 473 -14.77 -18.63 -39.59
CA LEU A 473 -14.57 -17.48 -38.69
C LEU A 473 -15.90 -17.05 -38.07
N GLU A 474 -17.00 -17.11 -38.81
CA GLU A 474 -18.35 -16.86 -38.31
C GLU A 474 -18.74 -17.91 -37.26
N GLN A 475 -18.48 -19.19 -37.50
CA GLN A 475 -18.71 -20.25 -36.50
C GLN A 475 -17.84 -20.06 -35.24
N ARG A 476 -16.59 -19.61 -35.40
CA ARG A 476 -15.73 -19.29 -34.25
C ARG A 476 -16.22 -18.06 -33.50
N MET A 477 -16.70 -17.04 -34.22
CA MET A 477 -17.29 -15.84 -33.63
C MET A 477 -18.53 -16.20 -32.83
N ILE A 478 -19.46 -16.96 -33.41
CA ILE A 478 -20.67 -17.44 -32.73
C ILE A 478 -20.30 -18.30 -31.51
N SER A 479 -19.32 -19.19 -31.62
CA SER A 479 -18.85 -19.97 -30.46
C SER A 479 -18.23 -19.12 -29.35
N MET A 480 -17.52 -18.04 -29.71
CA MET A 480 -16.97 -17.10 -28.74
C MET A 480 -18.09 -16.25 -28.12
N GLU A 481 -19.08 -15.82 -28.91
CA GLU A 481 -20.27 -15.10 -28.45
C GLU A 481 -21.05 -15.97 -27.45
N GLU A 482 -21.30 -17.25 -27.76
CA GLU A 482 -21.92 -18.20 -26.84
C GLU A 482 -21.11 -18.37 -25.54
N GLN A 483 -19.78 -18.43 -25.63
CA GLN A 483 -18.93 -18.46 -24.43
C GLN A 483 -19.04 -17.16 -23.61
N THR A 484 -19.12 -16.01 -24.27
CA THR A 484 -19.33 -14.74 -23.56
C THR A 484 -20.70 -14.64 -22.92
N GLU A 485 -21.75 -15.16 -23.56
CA GLU A 485 -23.09 -15.24 -22.94
C GLU A 485 -23.09 -16.20 -21.75
N ARG A 486 -22.48 -17.39 -21.87
CA ARG A 486 -22.33 -18.30 -20.72
C ARG A 486 -21.57 -17.66 -19.55
N LEU A 487 -20.49 -16.92 -19.84
CA LEU A 487 -19.75 -16.19 -18.80
C LEU A 487 -20.56 -15.04 -18.21
N LYS A 488 -21.46 -14.41 -18.97
CA LYS A 488 -22.39 -13.41 -18.44
C LYS A 488 -23.42 -14.06 -17.52
N ASP A 489 -24.00 -15.19 -17.93
CA ASP A 489 -24.94 -15.96 -17.12
C ASP A 489 -24.29 -16.46 -15.83
N GLU A 490 -23.06 -16.99 -15.90
CA GLU A 490 -22.28 -17.40 -14.73
C GLU A 490 -21.98 -16.20 -13.81
N LYS A 491 -21.64 -15.04 -14.39
CA LYS A 491 -21.44 -13.81 -13.61
C LYS A 491 -22.73 -13.36 -12.93
N GLU A 492 -23.88 -13.44 -13.61
CA GLU A 492 -25.18 -13.07 -13.06
C GLU A 492 -25.58 -14.02 -11.91
N GLN A 493 -25.39 -15.33 -12.09
CA GLN A 493 -25.59 -16.32 -11.02
C GLN A 493 -24.66 -16.07 -9.82
N LEU A 494 -23.40 -15.75 -10.06
CA LEU A 494 -22.46 -15.41 -8.98
C LEU A 494 -22.85 -14.12 -8.25
N LEU A 495 -23.42 -13.14 -8.96
CA LEU A 495 -23.97 -11.94 -8.35
C LEU A 495 -25.17 -12.26 -7.47
N GLU A 496 -26.10 -13.09 -7.95
CA GLU A 496 -27.26 -13.53 -7.16
C GLU A 496 -26.83 -14.28 -5.89
N VAL A 497 -25.88 -15.21 -5.99
CA VAL A 497 -25.31 -15.91 -4.82
C VAL A 497 -24.61 -14.95 -3.86
N ASN A 498 -23.92 -13.93 -4.37
CA ASN A 498 -23.27 -12.92 -3.54
C ASN A 498 -24.30 -12.02 -2.83
N GLU A 499 -25.39 -11.66 -3.50
CA GLU A 499 -26.51 -10.93 -2.89
C GLU A 499 -27.20 -11.75 -1.79
N ASP A 500 -27.44 -13.04 -2.03
CA ASP A 500 -27.97 -13.98 -1.03
C ASP A 500 -27.03 -14.17 0.15
N LEU A 501 -25.73 -14.31 -0.10
CA LEU A 501 -24.73 -14.41 0.95
C LEU A 501 -24.68 -13.11 1.76
N ALA A 502 -24.72 -11.95 1.12
CA ALA A 502 -24.78 -10.66 1.79
C ALA A 502 -26.08 -10.48 2.60
N HIS A 503 -27.19 -11.03 2.14
CA HIS A 503 -28.44 -11.06 2.90
C HIS A 503 -28.32 -11.96 4.14
N ASN A 504 -27.73 -13.15 4.00
CA ASN A 504 -27.47 -14.07 5.11
C ASN A 504 -26.50 -13.48 6.14
N CYS A 505 -25.42 -12.82 5.71
CA CYS A 505 -24.51 -12.10 6.60
C CYS A 505 -25.25 -11.01 7.39
N ARG A 506 -26.12 -10.22 6.73
CA ARG A 506 -26.93 -9.21 7.41
C ARG A 506 -27.91 -9.82 8.42
N LYS A 507 -28.54 -10.96 8.08
CA LYS A 507 -29.44 -11.68 8.97
C LYS A 507 -28.72 -12.27 10.19
N LEU A 508 -27.54 -12.85 9.99
CA LEU A 508 -26.68 -13.36 11.07
C LEU A 508 -26.20 -12.23 11.97
N GLN A 509 -25.79 -11.11 11.39
CA GLN A 509 -25.42 -9.90 12.15
C GLN A 509 -26.58 -9.42 13.03
N ALA A 510 -27.79 -9.32 12.48
CA ALA A 510 -28.98 -8.94 13.24
C ALA A 510 -29.32 -9.94 14.36
N SER A 511 -29.11 -11.24 14.12
CA SER A 511 -29.30 -12.28 15.14
C SER A 511 -28.28 -12.20 16.27
N LEU A 512 -27.01 -11.94 15.94
CA LEU A 512 -25.95 -11.74 16.93
C LEU A 512 -26.20 -10.49 17.77
N ASP A 513 -26.61 -9.39 17.14
CA ASP A 513 -26.93 -8.16 17.85
C ASP A 513 -28.16 -8.36 18.75
N HIS A 514 -29.17 -9.13 18.31
CA HIS A 514 -30.29 -9.51 19.16
C HIS A 514 -29.83 -10.35 20.38
N GLN A 515 -28.97 -11.34 20.19
CA GLN A 515 -28.41 -12.14 21.29
C GLN A 515 -27.62 -11.29 22.28
N ARG A 516 -26.75 -10.40 21.81
CA ARG A 516 -26.01 -9.44 22.65
C ARG A 516 -26.94 -8.55 23.46
N THR A 517 -28.01 -8.03 22.85
CA THR A 517 -28.99 -7.22 23.60
C THR A 517 -29.73 -8.04 24.66
N GLN A 518 -30.01 -9.31 24.38
CA GLN A 518 -30.65 -10.22 25.33
C GLN A 518 -29.72 -10.58 26.49
N GLU A 519 -28.45 -10.85 26.22
CA GLU A 519 -27.41 -11.10 27.23
C GLU A 519 -27.20 -9.88 28.13
N ALA A 520 -27.04 -8.69 27.54
CA ALA A 520 -26.94 -7.45 28.30
C ALA A 520 -28.18 -7.20 29.19
N ALA A 521 -29.38 -7.59 28.75
CA ALA A 521 -30.59 -7.52 29.55
C ALA A 521 -30.59 -8.53 30.71
N ARG A 522 -30.12 -9.77 30.48
CA ARG A 522 -29.97 -10.81 31.52
C ARG A 522 -28.94 -10.39 32.56
N GLU A 523 -27.79 -9.87 32.14
CA GLU A 523 -26.77 -9.36 33.04
C GLU A 523 -27.34 -8.22 33.90
N LYS A 524 -27.99 -7.21 33.29
CA LYS A 524 -28.62 -6.13 34.06
C LYS A 524 -29.65 -6.63 35.07
N ALA A 525 -30.44 -7.64 34.71
CA ALA A 525 -31.39 -8.27 35.63
C ALA A 525 -30.69 -9.02 36.78
N ALA A 526 -29.62 -9.76 36.50
CA ALA A 526 -28.83 -10.44 37.51
C ALA A 526 -28.14 -9.45 38.47
N HIS A 527 -27.61 -8.35 37.95
CA HIS A 527 -27.04 -7.28 38.76
C HIS A 527 -28.11 -6.61 39.65
N ALA A 528 -29.30 -6.34 39.12
CA ALA A 528 -30.40 -5.80 39.92
C ALA A 528 -30.84 -6.74 41.04
N GLN A 529 -30.82 -8.06 40.79
CA GLN A 529 -31.13 -9.07 41.82
C GLN A 529 -30.04 -9.14 42.89
N ALA A 530 -28.75 -9.09 42.51
CA ALA A 530 -27.64 -9.05 43.46
C ALA A 530 -27.72 -7.82 44.38
N VAL A 531 -27.97 -6.64 43.80
CA VAL A 531 -28.15 -5.40 44.58
C VAL A 531 -29.35 -5.51 45.54
N ALA A 532 -30.47 -6.09 45.10
CA ALA A 532 -31.63 -6.30 45.97
C ALA A 532 -31.33 -7.27 47.13
N GLN A 533 -30.51 -8.31 46.91
CA GLN A 533 -30.06 -9.23 47.96
C GLN A 533 -29.12 -8.53 48.95
N GLU A 534 -28.19 -7.71 48.46
CA GLU A 534 -27.31 -6.89 49.30
C GLU A 534 -28.10 -5.91 50.17
N GLU A 535 -29.13 -5.26 49.62
CA GLU A 535 -30.03 -4.39 50.38
C GLU A 535 -30.82 -5.15 51.47
N GLN A 536 -31.29 -6.38 51.17
CA GLN A 536 -31.94 -7.25 52.15
C GLN A 536 -30.97 -7.60 53.28
N HIS A 537 -29.76 -8.05 52.97
CA HIS A 537 -28.75 -8.37 53.97
C HIS A 537 -28.37 -7.14 54.81
N CYS A 538 -28.22 -5.96 54.20
CA CYS A 538 -27.99 -4.71 54.93
C CYS A 538 -29.14 -4.38 55.90
N SER A 539 -30.40 -4.65 55.51
CA SER A 539 -31.56 -4.43 56.37
C SER A 539 -31.62 -5.42 57.54
N GLU A 540 -31.23 -6.68 57.32
CA GLU A 540 -31.10 -7.71 58.36
C GLU A 540 -29.98 -7.37 59.35
N VAL A 541 -28.81 -6.93 58.87
CA VAL A 541 -27.72 -6.48 59.74
C VAL A 541 -28.16 -5.31 60.62
N LYS A 542 -28.85 -4.31 60.06
CA LYS A 542 -29.38 -3.18 60.84
C LYS A 542 -30.41 -3.64 61.89
N ALA A 543 -31.26 -4.61 61.57
CA ALA A 543 -32.20 -5.16 62.53
C ALA A 543 -31.49 -5.90 63.67
N LEU A 544 -30.44 -6.67 63.36
CA LEU A 544 -29.61 -7.36 64.35
C LEU A 544 -28.83 -6.37 65.23
N GLU A 545 -28.33 -5.28 64.67
CA GLU A 545 -27.69 -4.20 65.45
C GLU A 545 -28.67 -3.58 66.46
N VAL A 546 -29.92 -3.34 66.05
CA VAL A 546 -30.97 -2.83 66.96
C VAL A 546 -31.29 -3.84 68.06
N GLN A 547 -31.38 -5.13 67.73
CA GLN A 547 -31.57 -6.20 68.73
C GLN A 547 -30.40 -6.28 69.71
N LEU A 548 -29.15 -6.20 69.22
CA LEU A 548 -27.96 -6.18 70.06
C LEU A 548 -27.93 -4.95 70.98
N ALA A 549 -28.32 -3.77 70.48
CA ALA A 549 -28.43 -2.58 71.29
C ALA A 549 -29.52 -2.72 72.38
N SER A 550 -30.62 -3.42 72.09
CA SER A 550 -31.67 -3.69 73.08
C SER A 550 -31.20 -4.67 74.17
N SER A 551 -30.50 -5.76 73.80
CA SER A 551 -29.96 -6.73 74.76
C SER A 551 -28.86 -6.12 75.63
N GLN A 552 -28.03 -5.21 75.08
CA GLN A 552 -27.08 -4.42 75.88
C GLN A 552 -27.79 -3.52 76.90
N LYS A 553 -28.92 -2.89 76.52
CA LYS A 553 -29.75 -2.11 77.46
C LYS A 553 -30.38 -2.98 78.55
N GLU A 554 -30.74 -4.22 78.25
CA GLU A 554 -31.23 -5.16 79.25
C GLU A 554 -30.11 -5.66 80.17
N ALA A 555 -28.95 -5.99 79.63
CA ALA A 555 -27.77 -6.37 80.40
C ALA A 555 -27.33 -5.26 81.37
N THR A 556 -27.39 -4.00 80.94
CA THR A 556 -27.10 -2.85 81.82
C THR A 556 -28.17 -2.67 82.91
N LYS A 557 -29.46 -2.88 82.63
CA LYS A 557 -30.52 -2.91 83.65
C LYS A 557 -30.32 -4.03 84.67
N LEU A 558 -30.00 -5.25 84.21
CA LEU A 558 -29.69 -6.38 85.08
C LEU A 558 -28.45 -6.12 85.93
N HIS A 559 -27.42 -5.51 85.35
CA HIS A 559 -26.22 -5.10 86.09
C HIS A 559 -26.56 -4.08 87.19
N GLN A 560 -27.42 -3.10 86.90
CA GLN A 560 -27.91 -2.15 87.91
C GLN A 560 -28.75 -2.82 89.01
N GLN A 561 -29.60 -3.81 88.67
CA GLN A 561 -30.34 -4.59 89.66
C GLN A 561 -29.40 -5.42 90.55
N LEU A 562 -28.37 -6.04 89.97
CA LEU A 562 -27.36 -6.80 90.71
C LEU A 562 -26.58 -5.90 91.66
N LEU A 563 -26.23 -4.68 91.23
CA LEU A 563 -25.64 -3.64 92.09
C LEU A 563 -26.56 -3.25 93.25
N LYS A 564 -27.87 -3.07 93.02
CA LYS A 564 -28.86 -2.80 94.09
C LYS A 564 -28.96 -3.95 95.08
N LEU A 565 -29.07 -5.20 94.61
CA LEU A 565 -29.07 -6.38 95.48
C LEU A 565 -27.77 -6.49 96.28
N ARG A 566 -26.62 -6.15 95.69
CA ARG A 566 -25.33 -6.12 96.39
C ARG A 566 -25.32 -5.06 97.49
N GLN A 567 -25.93 -3.89 97.27
CA GLN A 567 -26.10 -2.85 98.28
C GLN A 567 -27.04 -3.32 99.41
N GLU A 568 -28.19 -3.91 99.07
CA GLU A 568 -29.14 -4.47 100.05
C GLU A 568 -28.53 -5.58 100.90
N LEU A 569 -27.79 -6.51 100.28
CA LEU A 569 -27.03 -7.54 101.01
C LEU A 569 -25.92 -6.95 101.88
N GLY A 570 -25.31 -5.84 101.46
CA GLY A 570 -24.38 -5.06 102.28
C GLY A 570 -25.06 -4.46 103.51
N ILE A 571 -26.26 -3.89 103.34
CA ILE A 571 -27.08 -3.33 104.44
C ILE A 571 -27.52 -4.44 105.40
N LEU A 572 -28.00 -5.58 104.89
CA LEU A 572 -28.39 -6.74 105.71
C LEU A 572 -27.20 -7.33 106.47
N ARG A 573 -26.02 -7.36 105.86
CA ARG A 573 -24.77 -7.77 106.53
C ARG A 573 -24.42 -6.79 107.66
N ALA A 574 -24.49 -5.49 107.41
CA ALA A 574 -24.27 -4.46 108.42
C ALA A 574 -25.31 -4.51 109.55
N ALA A 575 -26.59 -4.77 109.25
CA ALA A 575 -27.64 -4.94 110.25
C ALA A 575 -27.40 -6.21 111.09
N LYS A 576 -27.02 -7.33 110.47
CA LYS A 576 -26.64 -8.56 111.18
C LYS A 576 -25.46 -8.31 112.11
N ASP A 577 -24.44 -7.59 111.65
CA ASP A 577 -23.26 -7.25 112.46
C ASP A 577 -23.63 -6.27 113.60
N PHE A 578 -24.55 -5.34 113.36
CA PHE A 578 -25.12 -4.45 114.39
C PHE A 578 -25.87 -5.23 115.50
N TYR A 579 -26.73 -6.19 115.13
CA TYR A 579 -27.41 -7.05 116.12
C TYR A 579 -26.45 -8.00 116.85
N ARG A 580 -25.40 -8.48 116.17
CA ARG A 580 -24.33 -9.29 116.79
C ARG A 580 -23.55 -8.49 117.83
N ASN A 581 -23.29 -7.21 117.56
CA ASN A 581 -22.59 -6.31 118.47
C ASN A 581 -23.48 -5.82 119.63
N ARG A 582 -24.81 -5.78 119.44
CA ARG A 582 -25.78 -5.42 120.51
C ARG A 582 -26.10 -6.57 121.47
N ALA A 583 -25.93 -7.83 121.05
CA ALA A 583 -26.11 -9.01 121.91
C ALA A 583 -24.94 -9.23 122.91
N ALA A 584 -23.86 -8.45 122.80
CA ALA A 584 -22.75 -8.44 123.76
C ALA A 584 -22.76 -7.11 124.56
N GLY A 585 -23.64 -7.02 125.56
CA GLY A 585 -23.71 -5.88 126.49
C GLY A 585 -22.71 -5.99 127.66
N PRO A 586 -22.36 -4.86 128.32
CA PRO A 586 -21.15 -4.73 129.15
C PRO A 586 -21.37 -5.05 130.64
N MET A 587 -20.48 -5.83 131.26
CA MET A 587 -20.43 -6.01 132.73
C MET A 587 -19.01 -5.86 133.27
N ARG A 588 -18.88 -5.03 134.33
CA ARG A 588 -17.64 -4.68 135.05
C ARG A 588 -17.04 -5.87 135.83
N ALA A 589 -15.73 -5.77 136.01
CA ALA A 589 -14.79 -6.69 136.64
C ALA A 589 -14.98 -6.96 138.15
N GLY A 590 -14.54 -8.15 138.58
CA GLY A 590 -14.00 -8.41 139.92
C GLY A 590 -13.94 -9.90 140.30
N GLY A 591 -12.73 -10.44 140.52
CA GLY A 591 -12.52 -11.56 141.47
C GLY A 591 -11.87 -12.86 140.98
N ILE A 592 -10.53 -12.88 140.94
CA ILE A 592 -9.58 -13.86 141.54
C ILE A 592 -9.73 -15.40 141.29
N ALA A 593 -8.59 -15.96 140.84
CA ALA A 593 -8.00 -17.30 141.05
C ALA A 593 -8.33 -18.50 140.13
N ASN A 594 -7.33 -18.78 139.27
CA ASN A 594 -6.62 -20.04 139.03
C ASN A 594 -7.15 -21.14 138.07
N SER A 595 -6.24 -21.45 137.10
CA SER A 595 -5.87 -22.76 136.53
C SER A 595 -6.71 -23.28 135.33
N ILE A 596 -6.20 -23.77 134.18
CA ILE A 596 -4.87 -24.17 133.65
C ILE A 596 -4.93 -24.32 132.09
N SER A 597 -3.80 -24.06 131.40
CA SER A 597 -3.38 -24.50 130.04
C SER A 597 -4.12 -23.94 128.79
N SER A 598 -3.50 -23.64 127.65
CA SER A 598 -2.11 -23.62 127.17
C SER A 598 -2.07 -22.76 125.89
N LYS A 599 -1.01 -21.96 125.74
CA LYS A 599 -0.76 -21.02 124.64
C LYS A 599 -0.58 -21.72 123.28
N VAL A 600 -1.23 -21.16 122.27
CA VAL A 600 -0.79 -21.19 120.86
C VAL A 600 0.39 -20.22 120.71
N LYS A 601 1.46 -20.65 120.03
CA LYS A 601 2.26 -19.86 119.05
C LYS A 601 3.53 -20.62 118.59
N PHE A 602 3.56 -21.02 117.32
CA PHE A 602 4.76 -21.17 116.47
C PHE A 602 4.30 -20.77 115.05
N LYS A 603 4.75 -19.68 114.40
CA LYS A 603 6.07 -19.38 113.82
C LYS A 603 6.66 -20.55 113.02
N THR A 604 6.60 -20.46 111.69
CA THR A 604 7.57 -21.10 110.80
C THR A 604 8.11 -20.11 109.79
N THR A 605 9.39 -19.83 110.00
CA THR A 605 10.33 -19.06 109.19
C THR A 605 10.98 -19.95 108.13
N ARG A 606 11.50 -19.27 107.12
CA ARG A 606 12.17 -19.68 105.87
C ARG A 606 13.36 -20.66 105.96
N HIS A 607 13.74 -21.10 104.74
CA HIS A 607 15.07 -21.45 104.17
C HIS A 607 15.31 -22.97 103.99
N ARG A 608 15.93 -23.51 102.92
CA ARG A 608 16.84 -22.96 101.89
C ARG A 608 17.10 -23.98 100.74
N GLY A 609 17.35 -23.48 99.52
CA GLY A 609 18.25 -24.04 98.49
C GLY A 609 17.66 -25.11 97.55
N LEU A 610 18.02 -25.25 96.27
CA LEU A 610 19.02 -24.63 95.38
C LEU A 610 18.76 -25.22 93.97
N LEU A 611 18.72 -24.41 92.89
CA LEU A 611 19.51 -24.59 91.66
C LEU A 611 19.21 -23.47 90.63
N ARG A 612 20.29 -22.80 90.17
CA ARG A 612 20.64 -22.37 88.78
C ARG A 612 19.52 -22.29 87.72
N GLN A 613 19.48 -21.38 86.75
CA GLN A 613 20.33 -20.28 86.29
C GLN A 613 19.58 -19.54 85.14
N ARG A 614 19.75 -18.21 85.07
CA ARG A 614 19.89 -17.36 83.85
C ARG A 614 18.94 -17.49 82.63
N SER A 615 18.10 -16.46 82.48
CA SER A 615 18.13 -15.41 81.43
C SER A 615 17.88 -15.72 79.93
N HIS A 616 16.77 -15.11 79.44
CA HIS A 616 16.54 -14.35 78.19
C HIS A 616 16.32 -15.03 76.81
N GLN A 617 15.10 -14.78 76.28
CA GLN A 617 14.75 -14.15 74.98
C GLN A 617 14.38 -14.99 73.71
N ARG A 618 13.14 -14.72 73.25
CA ARG A 618 12.49 -14.74 71.91
C ARG A 618 12.06 -16.04 71.18
N VAL A 619 10.77 -16.00 70.78
CA VAL A 619 10.15 -16.28 69.45
C VAL A 619 10.33 -17.68 68.85
N SER A 620 9.23 -18.42 68.66
CA SER A 620 8.57 -18.69 67.35
C SER A 620 7.51 -19.80 67.50
N ALA A 621 6.74 -20.01 66.44
CA ALA A 621 5.42 -20.64 66.36
C ALA A 621 5.36 -22.17 66.50
N ASN A 622 4.20 -22.71 66.91
CA ASN A 622 3.31 -23.57 66.10
C ASN A 622 2.38 -24.46 66.95
N GLN A 623 1.08 -24.36 66.63
CA GLN A 623 0.08 -25.42 66.39
C GLN A 623 -0.32 -26.48 67.45
N ALA A 624 -1.53 -26.99 67.21
CA ALA A 624 -2.34 -28.02 67.88
C ALA A 624 -3.05 -27.51 69.16
N ILE A 625 -4.38 -27.49 69.23
CA ILE A 625 -5.24 -28.68 69.19
C ILE A 625 -6.56 -28.43 68.43
N SER A 626 -6.93 -29.48 67.71
CA SER A 626 -8.03 -29.70 66.78
C SER A 626 -9.32 -30.26 67.42
N TRP A 627 -10.42 -30.14 66.65
CA TRP A 627 -11.64 -30.99 66.61
C TRP A 627 -12.71 -30.74 67.70
N GLN A 628 -14.04 -30.75 67.47
CA GLN A 628 -15.00 -31.07 66.37
C GLN A 628 -16.36 -30.45 66.79
N GLY A 629 -17.14 -29.74 65.96
CA GLY A 629 -18.15 -30.23 64.99
C GLY A 629 -19.60 -29.98 65.53
N PRO A 630 -20.71 -30.14 64.78
CA PRO A 630 -21.01 -29.87 63.36
C PRO A 630 -22.31 -29.03 63.17
N SER A 631 -22.37 -28.15 62.17
CA SER A 631 -23.65 -27.76 61.55
C SER A 631 -23.43 -27.19 60.14
N SER A 632 -24.11 -27.82 59.21
CA SER A 632 -24.24 -27.60 57.77
C SER A 632 -24.70 -26.19 57.36
N SER A 633 -24.02 -25.57 56.39
CA SER A 633 -24.61 -25.19 55.07
C SER A 633 -23.59 -24.44 54.19
N ALA A 634 -23.36 -25.01 53.00
CA ALA A 634 -23.11 -24.39 51.68
C ALA A 634 -22.38 -23.02 51.58
N ALA A 635 -21.14 -23.07 51.05
CA ALA A 635 -20.62 -22.14 50.03
C ALA A 635 -19.22 -22.56 49.56
N LYS A 636 -18.98 -22.48 48.24
CA LYS A 636 -17.77 -22.81 47.43
C LYS A 636 -17.59 -24.30 47.09
N ASP A 637 -17.33 -24.71 45.86
CA ASP A 637 -16.94 -24.03 44.61
C ASP A 637 -17.57 -24.80 43.44
N GLU A 638 -18.30 -24.11 42.57
CA GLU A 638 -18.67 -24.60 41.23
C GLU A 638 -18.28 -23.51 40.24
N TRP A 639 -16.99 -23.44 39.89
CA TRP A 639 -16.53 -22.79 38.66
C TRP A 639 -15.33 -23.55 38.13
N GLU A 640 -15.57 -24.78 37.67
CA GLU A 640 -14.73 -25.41 36.66
C GLU A 640 -15.66 -25.94 35.58
N ASP A 641 -15.62 -25.26 34.42
CA ASP A 641 -15.38 -25.84 33.08
C ASP A 641 -16.25 -25.17 32.01
N MET A 642 -15.64 -24.31 31.17
CA MET A 642 -16.05 -23.98 29.79
C MET A 642 -14.98 -23.09 29.14
N SER A 643 -14.11 -23.65 28.29
CA SER A 643 -13.52 -23.10 27.04
C SER A 643 -12.38 -24.03 26.62
N VAL A 644 -12.62 -25.05 25.79
CA VAL A 644 -12.65 -25.00 24.32
C VAL A 644 -11.44 -24.28 23.73
N GLU A 645 -10.65 -25.07 23.01
CA GLU A 645 -9.46 -24.78 22.24
C GLU A 645 -9.56 -23.53 21.35
N SER A 646 -8.50 -22.72 21.31
CA SER A 646 -8.05 -22.03 20.10
C SER A 646 -6.62 -21.53 20.28
N ASP A 647 -5.70 -22.16 19.56
CA ASP A 647 -4.37 -21.66 19.25
C ASP A 647 -4.44 -20.25 18.66
N SER A 648 -3.80 -19.25 19.27
CA SER A 648 -3.15 -18.18 18.51
C SER A 648 -2.16 -17.36 19.37
N ALA A 649 -0.89 -17.44 18.98
CA ALA A 649 0.12 -16.41 19.02
C ALA A 649 0.51 -15.78 20.39
N GLU A 650 1.65 -16.24 20.89
CA GLU A 650 2.55 -15.49 21.75
C GLU A 650 2.98 -14.18 21.06
N GLU A 651 2.64 -13.02 21.63
CA GLU A 651 3.37 -11.77 21.38
C GLU A 651 4.43 -11.58 22.48
N TYR A 652 5.66 -11.98 22.14
CA TYR A 652 6.86 -11.41 22.75
C TYR A 652 7.11 -10.03 22.14
N SER A 653 7.20 -8.99 22.98
CA SER A 653 7.98 -7.80 22.69
C SER A 653 9.04 -7.58 23.76
N ASP A 654 10.26 -7.93 23.36
CA ASP A 654 11.54 -7.56 23.97
C ASP A 654 11.97 -6.26 23.27
N SER A 655 11.88 -5.09 23.91
CA SER A 655 12.82 -4.01 23.60
C SER A 655 13.07 -3.12 24.80
N LEU A 656 14.32 -3.20 25.24
CA LEU A 656 14.97 -2.42 26.26
C LEU A 656 15.07 -0.95 25.84
N ASN A 657 14.51 -0.08 26.68
CA ASN A 657 15.22 1.12 27.14
C ASN A 657 14.93 1.25 28.65
N SER A 658 15.78 0.61 29.46
CA SER A 658 15.87 0.85 30.89
C SER A 658 16.45 2.25 31.13
N LEU A 659 15.98 3.03 32.11
CA LEU A 659 16.51 3.14 33.48
C LEU A 659 15.97 4.47 34.10
N PRO A 660 16.08 4.74 35.41
CA PRO A 660 15.45 4.07 36.56
C PRO A 660 14.73 5.09 37.48
N SER A 661 13.71 4.69 38.25
CA SER A 661 13.27 5.47 39.42
C SER A 661 13.30 4.58 40.66
N GLY A 662 14.39 4.72 41.40
CA GLY A 662 14.61 4.20 42.74
C GLY A 662 15.22 5.31 43.57
N THR A 663 14.40 5.81 44.49
CA THR A 663 14.59 6.83 45.51
C THR A 663 15.89 6.70 46.31
N VAL A 664 16.74 7.73 46.41
CA VAL A 664 17.60 8.04 47.60
C VAL A 664 17.97 9.55 47.61
N PRO A 665 18.01 10.25 48.77
CA PRO A 665 18.00 11.71 48.82
C PRO A 665 19.38 12.40 48.91
N HIS A 666 19.38 13.69 48.54
CA HIS A 666 20.18 14.81 49.07
C HIS A 666 21.72 14.69 49.11
N ARG A 667 22.42 15.44 48.24
CA ARG A 667 23.33 16.53 48.67
C ARG A 667 23.83 17.38 47.51
N GLN A 668 24.09 18.62 47.87
CA GLN A 668 24.30 19.81 47.07
C GLN A 668 25.68 19.85 46.36
N HIS A 669 25.74 20.78 45.39
CA HIS A 669 26.76 21.82 45.20
C HIS A 669 27.53 21.85 43.86
N THR A 670 27.20 22.88 43.06
CA THR A 670 28.06 23.75 42.19
C THR A 670 28.83 23.08 41.03
N ASN A 671 29.08 23.65 39.85
CA ASN A 671 29.26 25.05 39.45
C ASN A 671 29.31 25.11 37.91
N ARG A 672 28.80 26.21 37.34
CA ARG A 672 29.29 26.97 36.16
C ARG A 672 29.73 26.28 34.85
N GLN A 673 29.02 26.69 33.77
CA GLN A 673 29.51 27.39 32.56
C GLN A 673 30.55 26.66 31.66
N SER A 674 30.53 26.68 30.32
CA SER A 674 29.75 27.41 29.31
C SER A 674 30.18 26.96 27.89
N TYR A 675 29.35 27.30 26.88
CA TYR A 675 29.66 27.51 25.44
C TYR A 675 30.04 26.25 24.63
N ARG A 676 29.73 26.09 23.33
CA ARG A 676 28.99 26.88 22.32
C ARG A 676 28.98 26.04 21.02
N TRP A 677 27.79 25.97 20.41
CA TRP A 677 27.42 25.88 18.99
C TRP A 677 27.69 24.64 18.12
N SER A 678 26.69 24.51 17.24
CA SER A 678 26.25 23.41 16.39
C SER A 678 26.61 23.68 14.91
N PRO A 679 25.92 23.13 13.89
CA PRO A 679 26.54 22.27 12.88
C PRO A 679 26.60 22.93 11.48
N ILE A 680 27.36 22.31 10.58
CA ILE A 680 27.53 22.74 9.19
C ILE A 680 26.46 22.08 8.31
N SER A 681 25.65 22.91 7.63
CA SER A 681 24.76 22.53 6.53
C SER A 681 25.38 22.88 5.18
N ASN A 682 25.35 21.94 4.24
CA ASN A 682 25.72 22.12 2.83
C ASN A 682 24.52 22.65 2.02
N THR A 683 24.71 23.67 1.19
CA THR A 683 23.92 23.91 -0.03
C THR A 683 24.77 24.74 -1.01
N GLU A 684 24.75 24.34 -2.28
CA GLU A 684 25.56 24.87 -3.39
C GLU A 684 24.98 26.17 -4.01
N ALA A 685 25.91 27.08 -4.39
CA ALA A 685 26.00 27.95 -5.59
C ALA A 685 24.87 28.99 -5.93
N PRO A 686 25.13 30.13 -6.65
CA PRO A 686 26.15 30.33 -7.70
C PRO A 686 26.92 31.68 -7.70
N ALA A 687 27.75 31.83 -8.75
CA ALA A 687 28.85 32.77 -8.97
C ALA A 687 28.50 34.27 -9.19
N ALA A 688 29.44 35.16 -8.83
CA ALA A 688 29.75 36.42 -9.52
C ALA A 688 31.15 36.95 -9.11
N GLU A 689 32.06 36.93 -10.08
CA GLU A 689 33.17 37.87 -10.37
C GLU A 689 33.59 38.95 -9.34
N SER A 690 34.86 38.89 -8.93
CA SER A 690 35.93 39.82 -9.38
C SER A 690 36.79 40.50 -8.31
N HIS A 691 38.10 40.47 -8.59
CA HIS A 691 39.18 41.37 -8.13
C HIS A 691 39.59 41.29 -6.63
N ARG A 692 40.86 41.19 -6.23
CA ARG A 692 42.15 41.52 -6.87
C ARG A 692 43.29 40.95 -6.01
N LYS A 693 44.33 40.46 -6.72
CA LYS A 693 45.78 40.50 -6.40
C LYS A 693 46.35 39.53 -5.34
N GLN A 694 47.05 38.50 -5.87
CA GLN A 694 48.32 38.00 -5.30
C GLN A 694 49.44 39.06 -5.42
N PRO A 695 50.61 38.94 -4.75
CA PRO A 695 51.66 37.94 -5.06
C PRO A 695 52.05 37.08 -3.82
N ASP A 696 52.35 35.77 -3.93
CA ASP A 696 53.61 35.15 -4.44
C ASP A 696 54.78 35.44 -3.45
N VAL A 697 55.39 34.48 -2.73
CA VAL A 697 56.46 33.58 -3.20
C VAL A 697 57.10 32.88 -1.96
N LEU A 698 57.37 31.57 -2.09
CA LEU A 698 58.43 30.72 -1.48
C LEU A 698 58.57 30.47 0.04
N ALA A 699 58.34 29.19 0.38
CA ALA A 699 59.33 28.21 0.85
C ALA A 699 60.01 28.30 2.23
N ARG A 700 59.94 27.14 2.90
CA ARG A 700 61.00 26.43 3.64
C ARG A 700 61.02 26.52 5.17
N ASP A 701 61.19 25.32 5.72
CA ASP A 701 61.38 24.92 7.11
C ASP A 701 62.32 25.83 7.92
N ASP A 702 62.06 26.02 9.23
CA ASP A 702 62.72 25.21 10.27
C ASP A 702 62.27 25.57 11.71
N LYS A 703 62.51 24.60 12.59
CA LYS A 703 62.12 24.49 14.00
C LYS A 703 62.75 25.55 14.91
N GLN A 704 62.09 25.85 16.02
CA GLN A 704 62.80 26.12 17.29
C GLN A 704 62.18 25.36 18.47
N ARG A 705 63.05 24.62 19.15
CA ARG A 705 62.90 24.00 20.46
C ARG A 705 63.77 24.78 21.46
N GLU A 706 63.20 24.99 22.65
CA GLU A 706 63.80 25.01 24.01
C GLU A 706 64.76 26.15 24.39
N PRO A 707 64.82 26.60 25.69
CA PRO A 707 65.48 25.86 26.82
C PRO A 707 64.98 26.03 28.31
N TRP A 708 65.04 24.91 29.09
CA TRP A 708 65.40 24.70 30.54
C TRP A 708 64.63 25.44 31.70
N ASP A 709 64.57 25.03 32.99
CA ASP A 709 65.47 24.21 33.83
C ASP A 709 64.88 23.69 35.20
N ARG A 710 65.49 22.59 35.71
CA ARG A 710 65.69 22.00 37.09
C ARG A 710 64.73 22.26 38.28
N GLY A 711 64.47 21.33 39.23
CA GLY A 711 64.92 19.94 39.48
C GLY A 711 64.67 19.50 40.94
N THR A 712 64.55 18.19 41.21
CA THR A 712 65.05 17.50 42.43
C THR A 712 64.96 15.98 42.29
N ARG A 713 65.83 15.31 43.04
CA ARG A 713 66.48 14.01 42.82
C ARG A 713 66.06 13.02 43.91
N GLY A 714 66.01 11.71 43.63
CA GLY A 714 65.99 10.67 44.68
C GLY A 714 65.69 9.26 44.17
N GLU A 715 66.61 8.33 44.43
CA GLU A 715 66.73 7.00 43.83
C GLU A 715 66.06 5.83 44.62
N LYS A 716 65.96 4.67 43.95
CA LYS A 716 66.12 3.27 44.44
C LYS A 716 65.09 2.67 45.42
N SER A 717 64.42 1.58 44.98
CA SER A 717 64.44 0.22 45.57
C SER A 717 63.45 -0.69 44.82
N ARG A 718 63.91 -1.64 44.00
CA ARG A 718 64.07 -3.07 44.32
C ARG A 718 62.90 -3.73 45.09
N GLN A 719 62.19 -4.57 44.34
CA GLN A 719 62.08 -6.02 44.55
C GLN A 719 60.88 -6.56 45.36
N ARG A 720 60.23 -7.55 44.72
CA ARG A 720 59.60 -8.76 45.31
C ARG A 720 58.24 -8.52 45.98
N ARG A 721 57.15 -9.25 45.73
CA ARG A 721 56.83 -10.67 45.43
C ARG A 721 55.33 -10.67 45.03
N LYS A 722 54.67 -11.67 44.46
CA LYS A 722 54.87 -13.02 43.87
C LYS A 722 53.46 -13.32 43.32
N ARG A 723 53.30 -13.73 42.06
CA ARG A 723 53.21 -15.15 41.64
C ARG A 723 51.91 -15.85 42.10
N MET A 724 50.98 -16.06 41.16
CA MET A 724 50.35 -17.34 40.73
C MET A 724 49.23 -17.00 39.71
N LEU A 725 49.35 -17.41 38.42
CA LEU A 725 48.81 -18.64 37.82
C LEU A 725 47.25 -18.62 37.85
N VAL A 726 46.48 -18.64 36.76
CA VAL A 726 46.41 -19.66 35.69
C VAL A 726 45.52 -19.11 34.55
N LYS A 727 45.94 -19.41 33.31
CA LYS A 727 45.17 -19.57 32.05
C LYS A 727 43.68 -19.15 32.05
N THR A 728 43.36 -18.04 31.38
CA THR A 728 42.15 -17.87 30.51
C THR A 728 42.18 -16.49 29.87
N GLN A 729 42.82 -16.32 28.71
CA GLN A 729 42.51 -15.27 27.73
C GLN A 729 43.42 -15.41 26.50
N ARG A 730 43.04 -16.30 25.58
CA ARG A 730 43.58 -16.34 24.20
C ARG A 730 42.48 -16.20 23.15
N CYS A 731 41.35 -15.59 23.49
CA CYS A 731 40.23 -15.40 22.57
C CYS A 731 39.86 -13.93 22.33
N SER A 732 40.48 -12.98 23.03
CA SER A 732 40.18 -11.54 22.89
C SER A 732 41.18 -10.78 22.00
N SER A 733 42.39 -11.29 21.78
CA SER A 733 43.39 -10.58 20.97
C SER A 733 43.27 -10.86 19.47
N SER A 734 42.89 -12.10 19.09
CA SER A 734 42.75 -12.48 17.67
C SER A 734 41.53 -11.82 17.01
N SER A 735 40.40 -11.73 17.72
CA SER A 735 39.18 -11.06 17.22
C SER A 735 39.38 -9.55 17.07
N LEU A 736 40.07 -8.91 18.02
CA LEU A 736 40.45 -7.50 17.89
C LEU A 736 41.45 -7.27 16.75
N GLN A 737 42.45 -8.14 16.59
CA GLN A 737 43.43 -8.03 15.51
C GLN A 737 42.77 -8.22 14.12
N GLN A 738 41.87 -9.21 13.97
CA GLN A 738 41.09 -9.39 12.75
C GLN A 738 40.18 -8.19 12.46
N ARG A 739 39.55 -7.61 13.50
CA ARG A 739 38.75 -6.39 13.35
C ARG A 739 39.60 -5.20 12.91
N ILE A 740 40.78 -5.00 13.50
CA ILE A 740 41.71 -3.93 13.10
C ILE A 740 42.19 -4.13 11.67
N GLU A 741 42.57 -5.34 11.26
CA GLU A 741 42.98 -5.61 9.88
C GLU A 741 41.82 -5.45 8.88
N SER A 742 40.60 -5.83 9.26
CA SER A 742 39.41 -5.62 8.42
C SER A 742 39.10 -4.13 8.24
N LEU A 743 39.23 -3.33 9.31
CA LEU A 743 39.06 -1.88 9.27
C LEU A 743 40.18 -1.22 8.45
N GLN A 744 41.41 -1.72 8.56
CA GLN A 744 42.54 -1.25 7.78
C GLN A 744 42.32 -1.52 6.28
N ARG A 745 41.86 -2.72 5.91
CA ARG A 745 41.49 -3.07 4.52
C ARG A 745 40.36 -2.17 3.99
N HIS A 746 39.33 -1.91 4.80
CA HIS A 746 38.26 -0.98 4.42
C HIS A 746 38.77 0.45 4.21
N VAL A 747 39.66 0.93 5.08
CA VAL A 747 40.28 2.26 4.94
C VAL A 747 41.12 2.34 3.66
N ASP A 748 41.86 1.29 3.31
CA ASP A 748 42.68 1.28 2.10
C ASP A 748 41.84 1.19 0.82
N ILE A 749 40.74 0.42 0.82
CA ILE A 749 39.76 0.39 -0.27
C ILE A 749 39.09 1.76 -0.45
N LEU A 750 38.72 2.43 0.65
CA LEU A 750 38.15 3.78 0.59
C LEU A 750 39.18 4.80 0.08
N ARG A 751 40.46 4.64 0.43
CA ARG A 751 41.54 5.49 -0.08
C ARG A 751 41.79 5.26 -1.58
N SER A 752 41.74 4.03 -2.08
CA SER A 752 41.88 3.75 -3.52
C SER A 752 40.66 4.27 -4.30
N ALA A 753 39.44 4.01 -3.82
CA ALA A 753 38.22 4.53 -4.43
C ALA A 753 38.20 6.06 -4.50
N ARG A 754 38.70 6.74 -3.46
CA ARG A 754 38.87 8.21 -3.48
C ARG A 754 39.86 8.67 -4.55
N LYS A 755 40.97 7.96 -4.75
CA LYS A 755 41.96 8.29 -5.79
C LYS A 755 41.36 8.09 -7.19
N ASP A 756 40.65 6.99 -7.40
CA ASP A 756 40.00 6.69 -8.68
C ASP A 756 38.90 7.70 -9.00
N ALA A 757 38.09 8.08 -8.01
CA ALA A 757 37.10 9.15 -8.15
C ALA A 757 37.75 10.50 -8.48
N MET A 758 38.89 10.84 -7.87
CA MET A 758 39.62 12.07 -8.21
C MET A 758 40.22 12.04 -9.63
N LEU A 759 40.70 10.88 -10.11
CA LEU A 759 41.18 10.73 -11.48
C LEU A 759 40.02 10.87 -12.48
N SER A 760 38.90 10.21 -12.23
CA SER A 760 37.69 10.32 -13.05
C SER A 760 37.15 11.76 -13.08
N ALA A 761 37.15 12.47 -11.95
CA ALA A 761 36.77 13.88 -11.90
C ALA A 761 37.70 14.77 -12.75
N ARG A 762 39.02 14.52 -12.73
CA ARG A 762 39.98 15.22 -13.58
C ARG A 762 39.78 14.90 -15.06
N ASP A 763 39.48 13.65 -15.41
CA ASP A 763 39.21 13.25 -16.78
C ASP A 763 37.92 13.92 -17.31
N LEU A 764 36.88 14.00 -16.48
CA LEU A 764 35.65 14.74 -16.78
C LEU A 764 35.90 16.25 -16.90
N GLN A 765 36.75 16.83 -16.05
CA GLN A 765 37.16 18.24 -16.18
C GLN A 765 37.87 18.49 -17.51
N ARG A 766 38.84 17.65 -17.89
CA ARG A 766 39.53 17.78 -19.20
C ARG A 766 38.58 17.58 -20.37
N ALA A 767 37.62 16.66 -20.28
CA ALA A 767 36.60 16.47 -21.30
C ALA A 767 35.70 17.71 -21.44
N ASN A 768 35.29 18.32 -20.32
CA ASN A 768 34.55 19.57 -20.33
C ASN A 768 35.36 20.73 -20.92
N GLU A 769 36.65 20.86 -20.57
CA GLU A 769 37.55 21.84 -21.18
C GLU A 769 37.63 21.66 -22.71
N MET A 770 37.74 20.42 -23.19
CA MET A 770 37.74 20.13 -24.64
C MET A 770 36.41 20.48 -25.31
N ILE A 771 35.27 20.15 -24.70
CA ILE A 771 33.94 20.50 -25.23
C ILE A 771 33.74 22.02 -25.25
N THR A 772 34.16 22.73 -24.21
CA THR A 772 34.08 24.20 -24.17
C THR A 772 34.98 24.84 -25.23
N ALA A 773 36.19 24.32 -25.46
CA ALA A 773 37.06 24.78 -26.54
C ALA A 773 36.43 24.54 -27.93
N GLN A 774 35.79 23.38 -28.13
CA GLN A 774 35.05 23.08 -29.36
C GLN A 774 33.85 24.03 -29.57
N LEU A 775 33.08 24.30 -28.52
CA LEU A 775 31.97 25.24 -28.54
C LEU A 775 32.44 26.65 -28.91
N ASN A 776 33.55 27.11 -28.34
CA ASN A 776 34.13 28.42 -28.66
C ASN A 776 34.58 28.48 -30.13
N SER A 777 35.26 27.44 -30.63
CA SER A 777 35.64 27.36 -32.05
C SER A 777 34.44 27.37 -33.01
N LEU A 778 33.37 26.64 -32.69
CA LEU A 778 32.14 26.65 -33.48
C LEU A 778 31.43 28.01 -33.42
N THR A 779 31.47 28.67 -32.27
CA THR A 779 30.91 30.01 -32.09
C THR A 779 31.68 31.04 -32.94
N GLU A 780 33.01 30.98 -32.97
CA GLU A 780 33.84 31.82 -33.84
C GLU A 780 33.57 31.57 -35.33
N LYS A 781 33.40 30.31 -35.75
CA LYS A 781 33.01 29.94 -37.12
C LYS A 781 31.63 30.47 -37.49
N LEU A 782 30.68 30.43 -36.56
CA LEU A 782 29.35 30.99 -36.76
C LEU A 782 29.41 32.52 -36.90
N CYS A 783 30.22 33.19 -36.08
CA CYS A 783 30.42 34.64 -36.17
C CYS A 783 31.07 35.06 -37.50
N SER A 784 32.10 34.33 -37.97
CA SER A 784 32.72 34.62 -39.27
C SER A 784 31.77 34.33 -40.45
N SER A 785 30.96 33.28 -40.36
CA SER A 785 29.89 33.00 -41.34
C SER A 785 28.82 34.10 -41.37
N LYS A 786 28.41 34.63 -40.21
CA LYS A 786 27.49 35.78 -40.13
C LYS A 786 28.09 37.03 -40.77
N GLN A 787 29.37 37.32 -40.52
CA GLN A 787 30.08 38.44 -41.14
C GLN A 787 30.21 38.28 -42.66
N LEU A 788 30.50 37.07 -43.15
CA LEU A 788 30.51 36.76 -44.57
C LEU A 788 29.13 36.99 -45.20
N THR A 789 28.09 36.50 -44.54
CA THR A 789 26.70 36.67 -45.00
C THR A 789 26.31 38.14 -45.08
N GLN A 790 26.72 38.97 -44.11
CA GLN A 790 26.54 40.41 -44.13
C GLN A 790 27.27 41.10 -45.30
N LYS A 791 28.53 40.70 -45.58
CA LYS A 791 29.26 41.20 -46.76
C LYS A 791 28.57 40.83 -48.07
N LEU A 792 28.13 39.58 -48.21
CA LEU A 792 27.42 39.12 -49.39
C LEU A 792 26.07 39.85 -49.57
N THR A 793 25.40 40.23 -48.49
CA THR A 793 24.17 41.03 -48.56
C THR A 793 24.44 42.48 -48.95
N SER A 794 25.53 43.09 -48.47
CA SER A 794 25.92 44.43 -48.93
C SER A 794 26.34 44.44 -50.40
N ASP A 795 27.07 43.42 -50.85
CA ASP A 795 27.51 43.30 -52.24
C ASP A 795 26.30 43.07 -53.17
N LEU A 796 25.35 42.23 -52.75
CA LEU A 796 24.08 42.03 -53.46
C LEU A 796 23.30 43.36 -53.60
N ALA A 797 23.24 44.15 -52.54
CA ALA A 797 22.60 45.47 -52.58
C ALA A 797 23.33 46.43 -53.55
N GLY A 798 24.67 46.40 -53.57
CA GLY A 798 25.49 47.14 -54.52
C GLY A 798 25.23 46.75 -55.97
N VAL A 799 25.17 45.44 -56.27
CA VAL A 799 24.86 44.93 -57.62
C VAL A 799 23.42 45.26 -58.02
N GLN A 800 22.47 45.20 -57.08
CA GLN A 800 21.09 45.64 -57.35
C GLN A 800 21.01 47.14 -57.68
N GLN A 801 21.82 47.98 -57.03
CA GLN A 801 21.90 49.40 -57.34
C GLN A 801 22.51 49.62 -58.74
N GLN A 802 23.59 48.91 -59.08
CA GLN A 802 24.18 48.94 -60.43
C GLN A 802 23.18 48.49 -61.51
N LYS A 803 22.40 47.44 -61.25
CA LYS A 803 21.32 47.02 -62.14
C LYS A 803 20.30 48.12 -62.36
N LYS A 804 19.88 48.84 -61.32
CA LYS A 804 18.95 49.98 -61.45
C LYS A 804 19.55 51.12 -62.28
N VAL A 805 20.84 51.42 -62.09
CA VAL A 805 21.56 52.43 -62.89
C VAL A 805 21.59 52.01 -64.35
N LEU A 806 22.00 50.77 -64.66
CA LEU A 806 22.00 50.23 -66.02
C LEU A 806 20.59 50.18 -66.64
N GLU A 807 19.55 49.88 -65.85
CA GLU A 807 18.16 49.97 -66.32
C GLU A 807 17.73 51.41 -66.63
N MET A 808 18.19 52.40 -65.86
CA MET A 808 17.94 53.82 -66.15
C MET A 808 18.73 54.28 -67.38
N GLU A 809 20.00 53.90 -67.51
CA GLU A 809 20.79 54.16 -68.71
C GLU A 809 20.15 53.50 -69.92
N LEU A 810 19.68 52.26 -69.83
CA LEU A 810 18.96 51.58 -70.92
C LEU A 810 17.66 52.30 -71.29
N LYS A 811 16.95 52.89 -70.31
CA LYS A 811 15.78 53.74 -70.56
C LYS A 811 16.17 55.06 -71.23
N GLN A 812 17.29 55.68 -70.84
CA GLN A 812 17.84 56.87 -71.49
C GLN A 812 18.31 56.56 -72.91
N TRP A 813 19.01 55.45 -73.15
CA TRP A 813 19.39 54.96 -74.48
C TRP A 813 18.16 54.67 -75.36
N LYS A 814 17.07 54.14 -74.77
CA LYS A 814 15.79 53.97 -75.46
C LYS A 814 15.11 55.30 -75.81
N GLN A 815 15.27 56.34 -74.99
CA GLN A 815 14.83 57.71 -75.29
C GLN A 815 15.70 58.39 -76.37
N ILE A 816 17.01 58.16 -76.36
CA ILE A 816 17.95 58.74 -77.35
C ILE A 816 17.78 58.10 -78.74
N LYS A 817 17.40 56.82 -78.82
CA LYS A 817 17.16 56.12 -80.10
C LYS A 817 15.78 56.35 -80.74
N PHE A 818 14.87 57.07 -80.11
CA PHE A 818 13.54 57.38 -80.66
C PHE A 818 13.13 58.84 -80.43
N PRO A 819 13.43 59.77 -81.35
CA PRO A 819 12.78 61.07 -81.36
C PRO A 819 11.35 60.92 -81.92
N PRO A 820 10.29 61.41 -81.25
CA PRO A 820 8.97 61.49 -81.84
C PRO A 820 8.92 62.69 -82.80
N GLN A 821 8.90 62.40 -84.10
CA GLN A 821 8.46 63.37 -85.11
C GLN A 821 6.94 63.44 -85.09
N THR A 822 6.41 64.62 -84.78
CA THR A 822 5.05 65.02 -85.12
C THR A 822 5.12 66.15 -86.15
N THR A 823 4.50 65.87 -87.30
CA THR A 823 3.70 66.79 -88.13
C THR A 823 4.37 67.99 -88.80
N ILE A 824 4.60 67.87 -90.11
CA ILE A 824 4.40 68.95 -91.08
C ILE A 824 3.74 68.37 -92.35
N PRO A 825 2.55 68.85 -92.74
CA PRO A 825 2.10 68.94 -94.14
C PRO A 825 2.08 70.43 -94.58
N PRO A 826 1.66 70.77 -95.81
CA PRO A 826 2.16 70.42 -97.13
C PRO A 826 2.71 71.67 -97.87
N THR A 827 3.74 71.53 -98.70
CA THR A 827 4.28 72.65 -99.49
C THR A 827 3.59 72.75 -100.85
N ALA A 828 2.73 73.75 -101.01
CA ALA A 828 2.34 74.29 -102.30
C ALA A 828 3.52 75.11 -102.88
N PRO A 829 3.86 75.00 -104.17
CA PRO A 829 4.80 75.91 -104.81
C PRO A 829 4.01 77.07 -105.43
N ALA A 830 4.15 78.25 -104.83
CA ALA A 830 3.66 79.50 -105.41
C ALA A 830 4.84 80.29 -105.98
N ASN A 831 4.76 80.52 -107.29
CA ASN A 831 5.14 81.74 -108.04
C ASN A 831 6.58 82.27 -107.93
N VAL A 832 7.35 82.20 -109.02
CA VAL A 832 7.32 83.12 -110.19
C VAL A 832 7.93 84.47 -109.81
N GLU A 833 9.14 84.73 -110.31
CA GLU A 833 9.52 85.95 -111.05
C GLU A 833 11.01 85.88 -111.45
N CYS A 834 11.26 85.28 -112.61
CA CYS A 834 12.42 85.60 -113.43
C CYS A 834 12.08 85.31 -114.88
N SER A 835 11.48 86.29 -115.55
CA SER A 835 11.97 86.70 -116.86
C SER A 835 11.41 88.08 -117.20
N CYS A 836 12.31 88.85 -117.80
CA CYS A 836 12.16 90.22 -118.20
C CYS A 836 11.00 90.43 -119.18
N GLN A 837 10.47 91.64 -119.12
CA GLN A 837 9.32 92.12 -119.86
C GLN A 837 9.48 91.98 -121.39
N CYS A 838 8.40 91.49 -121.98
CA CYS A 838 7.94 91.84 -123.32
C CYS A 838 7.67 93.36 -123.42
N ARG A 839 8.19 94.04 -124.44
CA ARG A 839 7.35 94.84 -125.36
C ARG A 839 8.14 95.37 -126.56
N THR A 840 7.56 95.05 -127.70
CA THR A 840 7.83 95.39 -129.09
C THR A 840 7.65 96.90 -129.36
N ILE A 841 8.58 97.49 -130.14
CA ILE A 841 8.42 98.75 -130.87
C ILE A 841 7.94 98.41 -132.30
N PRO A 842 6.92 99.08 -132.87
CA PRO A 842 6.54 98.93 -134.30
C PRO A 842 7.65 99.50 -135.19
N ALA A 843 8.12 98.75 -136.19
CA ALA A 843 7.54 98.63 -137.53
C ALA A 843 7.75 99.87 -138.44
N LEU A 844 8.40 99.57 -139.57
CA LEU A 844 8.30 100.19 -140.90
C LEU A 844 8.85 101.63 -141.06
N ALA A 845 9.74 101.87 -142.02
CA ALA A 845 9.53 101.55 -143.43
C ALA A 845 10.55 100.57 -144.10
N ASN A 846 9.97 99.53 -144.73
CA ASN A 846 10.31 98.82 -145.99
C ASN A 846 11.67 98.11 -146.20
N PRO A 847 11.75 97.00 -146.99
CA PRO A 847 10.71 96.26 -147.74
C PRO A 847 10.61 94.75 -147.39
N ALA A 848 9.41 94.20 -147.52
CA ALA A 848 9.01 92.84 -147.14
C ALA A 848 9.27 91.79 -148.24
N LEU A 849 9.96 90.67 -147.90
CA LEU A 849 9.67 89.29 -148.34
C LEU A 849 10.74 88.25 -147.87
N GLN A 850 11.97 88.65 -147.59
CA GLN A 850 13.05 87.71 -147.17
C GLN A 850 13.15 87.47 -145.64
N ALA A 851 12.65 88.38 -144.80
CA ALA A 851 12.77 88.28 -143.34
C ALA A 851 11.85 87.21 -142.71
N LEU A 852 10.67 86.96 -143.32
CA LEU A 852 9.67 86.04 -142.79
C LEU A 852 10.14 84.57 -142.81
N GLU A 853 10.93 84.20 -143.82
CA GLU A 853 11.44 82.83 -143.97
C GLU A 853 12.53 82.49 -142.92
N ALA A 854 13.30 83.49 -142.46
CA ALA A 854 14.32 83.33 -141.43
C ALA A 854 13.73 83.17 -140.03
N GLU A 855 12.66 83.90 -139.70
CA GLU A 855 11.95 83.78 -138.41
C GLU A 855 11.25 82.42 -138.25
N VAL A 856 10.64 81.91 -139.33
CA VAL A 856 10.03 80.57 -139.32
C VAL A 856 11.09 79.49 -139.06
N LYS A 857 12.28 79.59 -139.69
CA LYS A 857 13.40 78.66 -139.42
C LYS A 857 13.91 78.77 -137.98
N GLN A 858 13.98 79.98 -137.42
CA GLN A 858 14.40 80.20 -136.02
C GLN A 858 13.38 79.63 -135.01
N LEU A 859 12.08 79.83 -135.24
CA LEU A 859 11.01 79.26 -134.41
C LEU A 859 10.99 77.73 -134.53
N GLN A 860 11.21 77.19 -135.72
CA GLN A 860 11.28 75.74 -135.93
C GLN A 860 12.49 75.10 -135.23
N ALA A 861 13.62 75.78 -135.15
CA ALA A 861 14.79 75.34 -134.37
C ALA A 861 14.53 75.38 -132.85
N LYS A 862 13.88 76.45 -132.34
CA LYS A 862 13.48 76.56 -130.92
C LYS A 862 12.44 75.51 -130.53
N LEU A 863 11.51 75.18 -131.42
CA LEU A 863 10.53 74.11 -131.19
C LEU A 863 11.24 72.74 -131.12
N LYS A 864 12.21 72.48 -132.00
CA LYS A 864 13.02 71.25 -131.96
C LYS A 864 13.84 71.13 -130.68
N SER A 865 14.52 72.20 -130.23
CA SER A 865 15.29 72.16 -128.97
C SER A 865 14.40 72.01 -127.74
N ALA A 866 13.25 72.70 -127.70
CA ALA A 866 12.25 72.52 -126.64
C ALA A 866 11.67 71.09 -126.65
N SER A 867 11.41 70.50 -127.83
CA SER A 867 10.95 69.12 -127.93
C SER A 867 12.00 68.11 -127.43
N ALA A 868 13.29 68.36 -127.69
CA ALA A 868 14.40 67.54 -127.18
C ALA A 868 14.61 67.70 -125.66
N GLU A 869 14.29 68.86 -125.10
CA GLU A 869 14.26 69.06 -123.66
C GLU A 869 13.08 68.32 -123.01
N VAL A 870 11.89 68.39 -123.61
CA VAL A 870 10.71 67.66 -123.13
C VAL A 870 10.97 66.15 -123.14
N THR A 871 11.59 65.59 -124.19
CA THR A 871 11.93 64.16 -124.21
C THR A 871 12.98 63.80 -123.16
N ARG A 872 13.98 64.65 -122.91
CA ARG A 872 14.93 64.47 -121.79
C ARG A 872 14.25 64.52 -120.43
N GLN A 873 13.37 65.48 -120.19
CA GLN A 873 12.58 65.59 -118.97
C GLN A 873 11.64 64.40 -118.78
N VAL A 874 11.04 63.88 -119.85
CA VAL A 874 10.20 62.66 -119.82
C VAL A 874 11.05 61.43 -119.49
N ALA A 875 12.25 61.29 -120.08
CA ALA A 875 13.17 60.21 -119.76
C ALA A 875 13.66 60.29 -118.30
N ALA A 876 13.98 61.49 -117.81
CA ALA A 876 14.34 61.73 -116.41
C ALA A 876 13.18 61.39 -115.46
N ASN A 877 11.95 61.80 -115.78
CA ASN A 877 10.75 61.44 -115.02
C ASN A 877 10.51 59.92 -115.02
N LYS A 878 10.74 59.23 -116.15
CA LYS A 878 10.62 57.77 -116.24
C LYS A 878 11.68 57.08 -115.38
N ALA A 879 12.92 57.58 -115.37
CA ALA A 879 13.99 57.08 -114.49
C ALA A 879 13.67 57.31 -113.01
N LEU A 880 13.18 58.50 -112.64
CA LEU A 880 12.76 58.80 -111.27
C LEU A 880 11.58 57.94 -110.80
N ARG A 881 10.60 57.67 -111.67
CA ARG A 881 9.52 56.72 -111.38
C ARG A 881 10.04 55.30 -111.18
N GLY A 882 11.00 54.86 -112.00
CA GLY A 882 11.68 53.58 -111.80
C GLY A 882 12.38 53.50 -110.45
N GLN A 883 13.11 54.56 -110.05
CA GLN A 883 13.76 54.63 -108.74
C GLN A 883 12.75 54.67 -107.58
N LEU A 884 11.63 55.38 -107.73
CA LEU A 884 10.56 55.39 -106.74
C LEU A 884 9.98 53.99 -106.55
N GLN A 885 9.68 53.29 -107.65
CA GLN A 885 9.18 51.90 -107.61
C GLN A 885 10.18 50.97 -106.93
N GLU A 886 11.48 51.06 -107.26
CA GLU A 886 12.51 50.25 -106.59
C GLU A 886 12.60 50.55 -105.08
N LYS A 887 12.37 51.80 -104.67
CA LYS A 887 12.35 52.19 -103.25
C LYS A 887 11.10 51.69 -102.54
N GLU A 888 9.95 51.69 -103.22
CA GLU A 888 8.70 51.10 -102.73
C GLU A 888 8.83 49.59 -102.56
N ASP A 889 9.38 48.88 -103.55
CA ASP A 889 9.63 47.43 -103.46
C ASP A 889 10.60 47.11 -102.30
N LYS A 890 11.66 47.93 -102.11
CA LYS A 890 12.59 47.82 -100.98
C LYS A 890 11.88 48.09 -99.63
N LEU A 891 10.98 49.06 -99.57
CA LEU A 891 10.18 49.34 -98.36
C LEU A 891 9.25 48.17 -98.03
N CYS A 892 8.55 47.60 -99.03
CA CYS A 892 7.73 46.40 -98.85
C CYS A 892 8.56 45.22 -98.31
N GLN A 893 9.73 44.94 -98.90
CA GLN A 893 10.62 43.88 -98.40
C GLN A 893 11.11 44.12 -96.96
N LEU A 894 11.39 45.37 -96.58
CA LEU A 894 11.77 45.71 -95.21
C LEU A 894 10.60 45.59 -94.24
N GLN A 895 9.38 45.93 -94.67
CA GLN A 895 8.17 45.80 -93.87
C GLN A 895 7.81 44.32 -93.62
N ASP A 896 8.00 43.46 -94.62
CA ASP A 896 7.84 42.01 -94.46
C ASP A 896 8.87 41.43 -93.48
N LYS A 897 10.14 41.84 -93.61
CA LYS A 897 11.21 41.48 -92.66
C LYS A 897 10.89 41.94 -91.23
N LEU A 898 10.42 43.18 -91.08
CA LEU A 898 9.97 43.72 -89.79
C LEU A 898 8.85 42.85 -89.20
N SER A 899 7.82 42.55 -89.99
CA SER A 899 6.69 41.72 -89.54
C SER A 899 7.15 40.31 -89.10
N HIS A 900 8.12 39.72 -89.80
CA HIS A 900 8.67 38.41 -89.44
C HIS A 900 9.41 38.48 -88.11
N THR A 901 10.30 39.47 -87.95
CA THR A 901 11.01 39.68 -86.68
C THR A 901 10.07 40.01 -85.52
N GLU A 902 8.94 40.69 -85.77
CA GLU A 902 7.93 41.01 -84.75
C GLU A 902 7.20 39.75 -84.27
N ARG A 903 6.85 38.83 -85.18
CA ARG A 903 6.29 37.50 -84.82
C ARG A 903 7.29 36.70 -83.98
N ASP A 904 8.56 36.67 -84.38
CA ASP A 904 9.63 36.00 -83.63
C ASP A 904 9.83 36.58 -82.23
N VAL A 905 9.82 37.91 -82.11
CA VAL A 905 9.93 38.60 -80.81
C VAL A 905 8.72 38.28 -79.93
N ASN A 906 7.51 38.23 -80.49
CA ASN A 906 6.31 37.87 -79.74
C ASN A 906 6.33 36.40 -79.29
N MET A 907 6.76 35.47 -80.13
CA MET A 907 6.95 34.06 -79.74
C MET A 907 8.00 33.92 -78.62
N LYS A 908 9.14 34.63 -78.74
CA LYS A 908 10.17 34.63 -77.70
C LYS A 908 9.67 35.25 -76.39
N ARG A 909 8.84 36.31 -76.45
CA ARG A 909 8.20 36.88 -75.25
C ARG A 909 7.27 35.88 -74.58
N GLN A 910 6.43 35.18 -75.35
CA GLN A 910 5.53 34.16 -74.81
C GLN A 910 6.33 33.04 -74.13
N LEU A 911 7.39 32.54 -74.78
CA LEU A 911 8.27 31.54 -74.18
C LEU A 911 8.91 32.02 -72.87
N VAL A 912 9.36 33.27 -72.81
CA VAL A 912 9.93 33.86 -71.59
C VAL A 912 8.88 33.96 -70.48
N GLU A 913 7.64 34.34 -70.79
CA GLU A 913 6.56 34.37 -69.80
C GLU A 913 6.20 32.95 -69.31
N ASP A 914 6.14 31.95 -70.18
CA ASP A 914 5.92 30.55 -69.81
C ASP A 914 7.07 30.01 -68.92
N LEU A 915 8.32 30.37 -69.21
CA LEU A 915 9.46 30.02 -68.36
C LEU A 915 9.40 30.73 -67.00
N LYS A 916 8.93 31.98 -66.94
CA LYS A 916 8.73 32.71 -65.68
C LYS A 916 7.65 32.09 -64.82
N THR A 917 6.51 31.67 -65.40
CA THR A 917 5.43 31.02 -64.64
C THR A 917 5.88 29.66 -64.12
N ARG A 918 6.59 28.87 -64.94
CA ARG A 918 7.19 27.60 -64.51
C ARG A 918 8.23 27.78 -63.41
N LEU A 919 9.06 28.82 -63.48
CA LEU A 919 10.02 29.14 -62.42
C LEU A 919 9.31 29.53 -61.11
N LYS A 920 8.24 30.33 -61.17
CA LYS A 920 7.44 30.68 -59.98
C LYS A 920 6.82 29.45 -59.34
N PHE A 921 6.25 28.56 -60.14
CA PHE A 921 5.70 27.29 -59.64
C PHE A 921 6.77 26.44 -58.96
N LEU A 922 7.94 26.27 -59.59
CA LEU A 922 9.06 25.53 -58.98
C LEU A 922 9.53 26.18 -57.67
N GLN A 923 9.54 27.51 -57.60
CA GLN A 923 9.92 28.24 -56.39
C GLN A 923 8.87 28.12 -55.27
N GLU A 924 7.58 28.07 -55.60
CA GLU A 924 6.49 27.77 -54.65
C GLU A 924 6.56 26.32 -54.16
N MET A 925 6.84 25.37 -55.05
CA MET A 925 7.09 23.97 -54.68
C MET A 925 8.32 23.85 -53.76
N GLU A 926 9.43 24.53 -54.05
CA GLU A 926 10.62 24.56 -53.19
C GLU A 926 10.30 25.15 -51.81
N LYS A 927 9.52 26.23 -51.74
CA LYS A 927 9.05 26.81 -50.46
C LYS A 927 8.18 25.82 -49.69
N SER A 928 7.28 25.11 -50.36
CA SER A 928 6.46 24.06 -49.75
C SER A 928 7.32 22.92 -49.19
N TYR A 929 8.29 22.42 -49.96
CA TYR A 929 9.21 21.38 -49.49
C TYR A 929 10.07 21.86 -48.32
N ARG A 930 10.55 23.10 -48.34
CA ARG A 930 11.26 23.69 -47.21
C ARG A 930 10.39 23.74 -45.96
N GLY A 931 9.12 24.16 -46.08
CA GLY A 931 8.17 24.12 -44.97
C GLY A 931 7.94 22.71 -44.42
N GLN A 932 7.79 21.71 -45.29
CA GLN A 932 7.65 20.30 -44.89
C GLN A 932 8.91 19.78 -44.17
N VAL A 933 10.11 20.15 -44.65
CA VAL A 933 11.37 19.80 -43.98
C VAL A 933 11.46 20.45 -42.60
N GLU A 934 11.12 21.74 -42.48
CA GLU A 934 11.09 22.44 -41.18
C GLU A 934 10.09 21.81 -40.19
N GLU A 935 8.93 21.35 -40.67
CA GLU A 935 7.96 20.61 -39.86
C GLU A 935 8.50 19.24 -39.41
N LEU A 936 9.17 18.52 -40.30
CA LEU A 936 9.83 17.26 -39.95
C LEU A 936 10.96 17.48 -38.95
N GLU A 937 11.77 18.52 -39.09
CA GLU A 937 12.80 18.89 -38.11
C GLU A 937 12.19 19.22 -36.73
N LYS A 938 11.06 19.93 -36.69
CA LYS A 938 10.33 20.18 -35.44
C LYS A 938 9.85 18.87 -34.81
N LYS A 939 9.26 17.96 -35.59
CA LYS A 939 8.82 16.63 -35.11
C LYS A 939 10.00 15.79 -34.60
N VAL A 940 11.16 15.83 -35.27
CA VAL A 940 12.37 15.14 -34.81
C VAL A 940 12.86 15.73 -33.48
N LYS A 941 12.83 17.06 -33.32
CA LYS A 941 13.20 17.71 -32.06
C LYS A 941 12.29 17.30 -30.91
N THR A 942 10.96 17.36 -31.09
CA THR A 942 10.01 16.94 -30.04
C THR A 942 10.16 15.47 -29.70
N LEU A 943 10.32 14.58 -30.70
CA LEU A 943 10.57 13.16 -30.45
C LEU A 943 11.91 12.91 -29.74
N SER A 944 12.94 13.70 -30.02
CA SER A 944 14.23 13.60 -29.32
C SER A 944 14.15 14.06 -27.87
N GLU A 945 13.40 15.13 -27.60
CA GLU A 945 13.11 15.62 -26.24
C GLU A 945 12.29 14.58 -25.47
N GLU A 946 11.23 14.03 -26.07
CA GLU A 946 10.46 12.93 -25.49
C GLU A 946 11.32 11.70 -25.20
N ALA A 947 12.23 11.32 -26.11
CA ALA A 947 13.15 10.21 -25.88
C ALA A 947 14.10 10.48 -24.69
N SER A 948 14.58 11.72 -24.55
CA SER A 948 15.40 12.13 -23.41
C SER A 948 14.61 12.11 -22.09
N ASN A 949 13.34 12.53 -22.12
CA ASN A 949 12.43 12.49 -20.96
C ASN A 949 12.12 11.05 -20.55
N ARG A 950 11.83 10.16 -21.52
CA ARG A 950 11.65 8.71 -21.27
C ARG A 950 12.92 8.10 -20.69
N LYS A 951 14.11 8.47 -21.17
CA LYS A 951 15.38 8.03 -20.61
C LYS A 951 15.56 8.49 -19.16
N ALA A 952 15.27 9.75 -18.84
CA ALA A 952 15.32 10.28 -17.49
C ALA A 952 14.33 9.58 -16.54
N LEU A 953 13.11 9.29 -17.01
CA LEU A 953 12.12 8.50 -16.28
C LEU A 953 12.62 7.08 -16.00
N ILE A 954 13.17 6.39 -17.01
CA ILE A 954 13.75 5.05 -16.84
C ILE A 954 14.90 5.08 -15.83
N GLU A 955 15.78 6.08 -15.88
CA GLU A 955 16.85 6.23 -14.89
C GLU A 955 16.32 6.51 -13.48
N SER A 956 15.26 7.31 -13.34
CA SER A 956 14.58 7.55 -12.07
C SER A 956 13.97 6.27 -11.50
N LEU A 957 13.27 5.50 -12.34
CA LEU A 957 12.71 4.20 -11.96
C LEU A 957 13.81 3.19 -11.59
N LYS A 958 14.94 3.18 -12.30
CA LYS A 958 16.11 2.36 -11.93
C LYS A 958 16.68 2.76 -10.57
N ARG A 959 16.78 4.06 -10.25
CA ARG A 959 17.22 4.53 -8.92
C ARG A 959 16.24 4.08 -7.83
N ARG A 960 14.93 4.23 -8.04
CA ARG A 960 13.90 3.75 -7.10
C ARG A 960 13.94 2.25 -6.91
N LEU A 961 14.11 1.49 -7.99
CA LEU A 961 14.26 0.04 -7.94
C LEU A 961 15.50 -0.36 -7.13
N ASN A 962 16.63 0.30 -7.36
CA ASN A 962 17.85 0.03 -6.60
C ASN A 962 17.65 0.30 -5.10
N VAL A 963 17.02 1.42 -4.73
CA VAL A 963 16.68 1.72 -3.33
C VAL A 963 15.79 0.63 -2.75
N ALA A 964 14.71 0.26 -3.44
CA ALA A 964 13.81 -0.82 -3.02
C ALA A 964 14.53 -2.17 -2.88
N THR A 965 15.49 -2.49 -3.76
CA THR A 965 16.31 -3.72 -3.62
C THR A 965 17.27 -3.66 -2.42
N THR A 966 17.81 -2.49 -2.10
CA THR A 966 18.65 -2.32 -0.90
C THR A 966 17.83 -2.36 0.38
N GLU A 967 16.63 -1.78 0.39
CA GLU A 967 15.70 -1.87 1.52
C GLU A 967 15.22 -3.31 1.70
N LYS A 968 14.84 -4.00 0.62
CA LYS A 968 14.49 -5.43 0.65
C LYS A 968 15.62 -6.27 1.24
N SER A 969 16.86 -6.09 0.80
CA SER A 969 17.99 -6.86 1.36
C SER A 969 18.29 -6.50 2.83
N GLN A 970 18.05 -5.25 3.26
CA GLN A 970 18.10 -4.86 4.67
C GLN A 970 16.99 -5.54 5.50
N TYR A 971 15.75 -5.58 4.98
CA TYR A 971 14.64 -6.26 5.63
C TYR A 971 14.88 -7.77 5.70
N GLU A 972 15.35 -8.40 4.63
CA GLU A 972 15.73 -9.81 4.60
C GLU A 972 16.83 -10.11 5.64
N ALA A 973 17.85 -9.25 5.73
CA ALA A 973 18.89 -9.39 6.74
C ALA A 973 18.36 -9.21 8.17
N SER A 974 17.40 -8.29 8.39
CA SER A 974 16.75 -8.12 9.69
C SER A 974 15.86 -9.32 10.05
N CYS A 975 15.12 -9.87 9.08
CA CYS A 975 14.30 -11.07 9.25
C CYS A 975 15.18 -12.28 9.57
N ALA A 976 16.33 -12.43 8.90
CA ALA A 976 17.27 -13.50 9.19
C ALA A 976 17.81 -13.40 10.63
N LYS A 977 18.14 -12.20 11.12
CA LYS A 977 18.56 -11.99 12.51
C LYS A 977 17.44 -12.30 13.51
N LEU A 978 16.21 -11.86 13.24
CA LEU A 978 15.06 -12.15 14.09
C LEU A 978 14.77 -13.65 14.15
N LYS A 979 14.94 -14.37 13.04
CA LYS A 979 14.85 -15.85 13.02
C LYS A 979 15.92 -16.49 13.89
N GLU A 980 17.18 -16.06 13.78
CA GLU A 980 18.27 -16.57 14.62
C GLU A 980 18.01 -16.29 16.11
N ASP A 981 17.47 -15.13 16.45
CA ASP A 981 17.14 -14.77 17.82
C ASP A 981 15.91 -15.53 18.36
N LEU A 982 14.91 -15.81 17.51
CA LEU A 982 13.80 -16.69 17.82
C LEU A 982 14.28 -18.12 18.11
N GLU A 983 15.12 -18.69 17.26
CA GLU A 983 15.73 -20.02 17.47
C GLU A 983 16.51 -20.08 18.80
N LYS A 984 17.25 -19.02 19.14
CA LYS A 984 17.92 -18.93 20.46
C LYS A 984 16.93 -18.85 21.62
N LYS A 985 15.80 -18.17 21.47
CA LYS A 985 14.76 -18.08 22.51
C LYS A 985 14.04 -19.42 22.68
N GLU A 986 13.76 -20.12 21.59
CA GLU A 986 13.19 -21.47 21.58
C GLU A 986 14.13 -22.46 22.29
N GLN A 987 15.43 -22.42 21.99
CA GLN A 987 16.44 -23.22 22.73
C GLN A 987 16.45 -22.90 24.24
N ARG A 988 16.26 -21.64 24.64
CA ARG A 988 16.16 -21.26 26.06
C ARG A 988 14.86 -21.76 26.69
N MET A 989 13.74 -21.68 25.97
CA MET A 989 12.45 -22.22 26.40
C MET A 989 12.54 -23.72 26.65
N HIS A 990 13.12 -24.49 25.72
CA HIS A 990 13.35 -25.93 25.93
C HIS A 990 14.26 -26.21 27.15
N ALA A 991 15.32 -25.41 27.36
CA ALA A 991 16.16 -25.55 28.54
C ALA A 991 15.42 -25.24 29.85
N LEU A 992 14.53 -24.25 29.85
CA LEU A 992 13.67 -23.93 30.99
C LEU A 992 12.61 -25.02 31.23
N GLN A 993 11.97 -25.52 30.18
CA GLN A 993 11.00 -26.61 30.25
C GLN A 993 11.65 -27.88 30.82
N ALA A 994 12.87 -28.22 30.41
CA ALA A 994 13.63 -29.32 30.98
C ALA A 994 13.94 -29.10 32.48
N ARG A 995 14.23 -27.86 32.90
CA ARG A 995 14.42 -27.53 34.32
C ARG A 995 13.12 -27.61 35.13
N VAL A 996 12.00 -27.18 34.56
CA VAL A 996 10.68 -27.29 35.20
C VAL A 996 10.33 -28.77 35.36
N GLY A 997 10.46 -29.58 34.30
CA GLY A 997 10.23 -31.03 34.39
C GLY A 997 11.15 -31.73 35.40
N ALA A 998 12.42 -31.34 35.50
CA ALA A 998 13.31 -31.85 36.55
C ALA A 998 12.87 -31.42 37.97
N GLY A 999 12.31 -30.21 38.10
CA GLY A 999 11.73 -29.70 39.34
C GLY A 999 10.46 -30.45 39.75
N GLU A 1000 9.56 -30.70 38.81
CA GLU A 1000 8.34 -31.52 39.01
C GLU A 1000 8.69 -32.94 39.42
N GLN A 1001 9.68 -33.56 38.77
CA GLN A 1001 10.18 -34.89 39.17
C GLN A 1001 10.74 -34.89 40.60
N ALA A 1002 11.47 -33.84 40.98
CA ALA A 1002 12.00 -33.70 42.34
C ALA A 1002 10.88 -33.49 43.37
N LEU A 1003 9.84 -32.70 43.03
CA LEU A 1003 8.66 -32.50 43.86
C LEU A 1003 7.87 -33.80 44.02
N ALA A 1004 7.59 -34.53 42.94
CA ALA A 1004 6.92 -35.82 42.99
C ALA A 1004 7.68 -36.84 43.84
N ALA A 1005 9.01 -36.87 43.76
CA ALA A 1005 9.84 -37.72 44.63
C ALA A 1005 9.73 -37.29 46.10
N LEU A 1006 9.71 -35.99 46.39
CA LEU A 1006 9.52 -35.50 47.75
C LEU A 1006 8.12 -35.85 48.30
N GLU A 1007 7.07 -35.68 47.49
CA GLU A 1007 5.70 -36.07 47.84
C GLU A 1007 5.61 -37.55 48.15
N GLN A 1008 6.19 -38.42 47.30
CA GLN A 1008 6.27 -39.86 47.56
C GLN A 1008 6.98 -40.17 48.87
N THR A 1009 8.13 -39.54 49.14
CA THR A 1009 8.83 -39.77 50.42
C THR A 1009 8.02 -39.28 51.62
N ALA A 1010 7.25 -38.19 51.48
CA ALA A 1010 6.40 -37.68 52.54
C ALA A 1010 5.19 -38.60 52.78
N THR A 1011 4.57 -39.13 51.73
CA THR A 1011 3.47 -40.11 51.86
C THR A 1011 3.97 -41.40 52.49
N GLU A 1012 5.13 -41.91 52.07
CA GLU A 1012 5.74 -43.10 52.68
C GLU A 1012 6.03 -42.91 54.18
N GLN A 1013 6.54 -41.74 54.57
CA GLN A 1013 6.78 -41.43 55.98
C GLN A 1013 5.47 -41.35 56.77
N MET A 1014 4.43 -40.74 56.21
CA MET A 1014 3.12 -40.64 56.83
C MET A 1014 2.44 -42.00 56.95
N GLU A 1015 2.52 -42.83 55.92
CA GLU A 1015 2.07 -44.22 55.93
C GLU A 1015 2.82 -45.05 56.98
N GLY A 1016 4.14 -44.90 57.07
CA GLY A 1016 4.95 -45.54 58.11
C GLY A 1016 4.53 -45.14 59.53
N LEU A 1017 4.29 -43.85 59.78
CA LEU A 1017 3.82 -43.35 61.08
C LEU A 1017 2.40 -43.82 61.41
N THR A 1018 1.50 -43.80 60.43
CA THR A 1018 0.12 -44.28 60.62
C THR A 1018 0.11 -45.78 60.91
N GLN A 1019 0.88 -46.59 60.20
CA GLN A 1019 1.06 -48.03 60.49
C GLN A 1019 1.63 -48.25 61.90
N GLN A 1020 2.67 -47.52 62.31
CA GLN A 1020 3.22 -47.61 63.67
C GLN A 1020 2.19 -47.26 64.74
N SER A 1021 1.40 -46.19 64.52
CA SER A 1021 0.34 -45.78 65.44
C SER A 1021 -0.78 -46.82 65.51
N SER A 1022 -1.18 -47.41 64.37
CA SER A 1022 -2.16 -48.48 64.30
C SER A 1022 -1.69 -49.71 65.08
N HIS A 1023 -0.45 -50.15 64.88
CA HIS A 1023 0.11 -51.27 65.62
C HIS A 1023 0.24 -51.00 67.13
N ALA A 1024 0.50 -49.75 67.53
CA ALA A 1024 0.52 -49.36 68.94
C ALA A 1024 -0.90 -49.36 69.53
N LEU A 1025 -1.89 -48.84 68.80
CA LEU A 1025 -3.31 -48.88 69.20
C LEU A 1025 -3.82 -50.31 69.31
N GLU A 1026 -3.55 -51.17 68.33
CA GLU A 1026 -3.91 -52.59 68.41
C GLU A 1026 -3.25 -53.29 69.60
N ARG A 1027 -1.99 -52.97 69.91
CA ARG A 1027 -1.30 -53.51 71.10
C ARG A 1027 -2.01 -53.09 72.39
N VAL A 1028 -2.36 -51.81 72.51
CA VAL A 1028 -3.09 -51.28 73.67
C VAL A 1028 -4.50 -51.88 73.74
N GLN A 1029 -5.21 -52.00 72.62
CA GLN A 1029 -6.53 -52.63 72.56
C GLN A 1029 -6.46 -54.11 72.97
N ARG A 1030 -5.44 -54.85 72.52
CA ARG A 1030 -5.20 -56.25 72.96
C ARG A 1030 -4.92 -56.33 74.46
N GLN A 1031 -4.08 -55.45 75.01
CA GLN A 1031 -3.81 -55.40 76.45
C GLN A 1031 -5.07 -55.05 77.25
N LEU A 1032 -5.87 -54.11 76.77
CA LEU A 1032 -7.14 -53.74 77.38
C LEU A 1032 -8.13 -54.91 77.36
N GLY A 1033 -8.22 -55.63 76.23
CA GLY A 1033 -9.02 -56.85 76.12
C GLY A 1033 -8.57 -57.94 77.09
N GLN A 1034 -7.26 -58.12 77.28
CA GLN A 1034 -6.70 -59.04 78.28
C GLN A 1034 -7.02 -58.60 79.72
N ALA A 1035 -6.95 -57.31 80.03
CA ALA A 1035 -7.31 -56.80 81.35
C ALA A 1035 -8.82 -56.96 81.63
N TYR A 1036 -9.67 -56.75 80.63
CA TYR A 1036 -11.12 -56.99 80.74
C TYR A 1036 -11.42 -58.47 80.96
N SER A 1037 -10.78 -59.39 80.23
CA SER A 1037 -10.99 -60.83 80.44
C SER A 1037 -10.49 -61.28 81.82
N GLN A 1038 -9.38 -60.74 82.32
CA GLN A 1038 -8.92 -60.97 83.70
C GLN A 1038 -9.93 -60.44 84.73
N LEU A 1039 -10.53 -59.27 84.50
CA LEU A 1039 -11.54 -58.70 85.39
C LEU A 1039 -12.83 -59.54 85.38
N GLU A 1040 -13.27 -60.03 84.22
CA GLU A 1040 -14.39 -60.98 84.12
C GLU A 1040 -14.09 -62.30 84.85
N GLN A 1041 -12.87 -62.83 84.71
CA GLN A 1041 -12.43 -64.01 85.47
C GLN A 1041 -12.51 -63.76 86.98
N LEU A 1042 -12.01 -62.62 87.48
CA LEU A 1042 -12.12 -62.25 88.89
C LEU A 1042 -13.58 -62.11 89.34
N HIS A 1043 -14.43 -61.48 88.54
CA HIS A 1043 -15.87 -61.39 88.83
C HIS A 1043 -16.52 -62.78 88.93
N SER A 1044 -16.18 -63.70 88.03
CA SER A 1044 -16.68 -65.08 88.07
C SER A 1044 -16.21 -65.84 89.31
N PHE A 1045 -14.93 -65.70 89.68
CA PHE A 1045 -14.35 -66.30 90.88
C PHE A 1045 -15.04 -65.80 92.15
N ILE A 1046 -15.26 -64.48 92.26
CA ILE A 1046 -15.92 -63.90 93.44
C ILE A 1046 -17.37 -64.38 93.55
N LYS A 1047 -18.11 -64.51 92.43
CA LYS A 1047 -19.46 -65.07 92.43
C LYS A 1047 -19.48 -66.53 92.88
N ALA A 1048 -18.52 -67.34 92.43
CA ALA A 1048 -18.38 -68.73 92.85
C ALA A 1048 -18.07 -68.81 94.35
N LEU A 1049 -17.10 -68.03 94.84
CA LEU A 1049 -16.75 -67.97 96.27
C LEU A 1049 -17.94 -67.54 97.14
N ALA A 1050 -18.70 -66.54 96.70
CA ALA A 1050 -19.89 -66.09 97.44
C ALA A 1050 -20.95 -67.20 97.51
N SER A 1051 -21.13 -67.96 96.41
CA SER A 1051 -22.05 -69.09 96.36
C SER A 1051 -21.60 -70.23 97.30
N GLU A 1052 -20.29 -70.53 97.34
CA GLU A 1052 -19.72 -71.55 98.22
C GLU A 1052 -19.88 -71.19 99.70
N ILE A 1053 -19.60 -69.93 100.08
CA ILE A 1053 -19.79 -69.46 101.46
C ILE A 1053 -21.26 -69.57 101.88
N LEU A 1054 -22.19 -69.33 100.95
CA LEU A 1054 -23.62 -69.45 101.21
C LEU A 1054 -24.04 -70.91 101.39
N LEU A 1055 -23.50 -71.84 100.58
CA LEU A 1055 -23.70 -73.28 100.76
C LEU A 1055 -23.17 -73.76 102.11
N ASP A 1056 -21.95 -73.36 102.49
CA ASP A 1056 -21.34 -73.66 103.79
C ASP A 1056 -22.24 -73.21 104.96
N VAL A 1057 -22.74 -71.96 104.90
CA VAL A 1057 -23.64 -71.43 105.93
C VAL A 1057 -24.94 -72.23 105.99
N GLN A 1058 -25.53 -72.58 104.84
CA GLN A 1058 -26.74 -73.38 104.78
C GLN A 1058 -26.55 -74.79 105.34
N GLU A 1059 -25.41 -75.43 105.06
CA GLU A 1059 -25.10 -76.75 105.62
C GLU A 1059 -24.98 -76.70 107.15
N VAL A 1060 -24.27 -75.71 107.70
CA VAL A 1060 -24.15 -75.49 109.15
C VAL A 1060 -25.53 -75.25 109.76
N LYS A 1061 -26.41 -74.43 109.13
CA LYS A 1061 -27.79 -74.23 109.59
C LYS A 1061 -28.59 -75.53 109.60
N GLN A 1062 -28.49 -76.34 108.55
CA GLN A 1062 -29.17 -77.64 108.47
C GLN A 1062 -28.68 -78.61 109.55
N GLN A 1063 -27.37 -78.67 109.80
CA GLN A 1063 -26.79 -79.48 110.87
C GLN A 1063 -27.27 -79.01 112.26
N LEU A 1064 -27.38 -77.70 112.47
CA LEU A 1064 -27.88 -77.09 113.70
C LEU A 1064 -29.35 -77.43 113.94
N MET A 1065 -30.19 -77.37 112.90
CA MET A 1065 -31.57 -77.80 112.94
C MET A 1065 -31.71 -79.28 113.28
N LYS A 1066 -30.92 -80.16 112.65
CA LYS A 1066 -30.89 -81.59 112.98
C LYS A 1066 -30.52 -81.83 114.44
N ARG A 1067 -29.55 -81.09 115.00
CA ARG A 1067 -29.15 -81.22 116.41
C ARG A 1067 -30.14 -80.63 117.41
N ARG A 1068 -30.78 -79.49 117.10
CA ARG A 1068 -31.87 -78.94 117.93
C ARG A 1068 -33.03 -79.93 118.02
N ARG A 1069 -33.40 -80.56 116.90
CA ARG A 1069 -34.40 -81.65 116.87
C ARG A 1069 -33.99 -82.85 117.74
N LEU A 1070 -32.72 -83.28 117.67
CA LEU A 1070 -32.20 -84.36 118.54
C LEU A 1070 -32.20 -84.00 120.04
N ARG A 1071 -31.85 -82.75 120.42
CA ARG A 1071 -31.88 -82.29 121.82
C ARG A 1071 -33.29 -82.17 122.38
N GLN A 1072 -34.26 -81.71 121.57
CA GLN A 1072 -35.66 -81.68 121.96
C GLN A 1072 -36.20 -83.10 122.23
N ALA A 1073 -35.88 -84.06 121.35
CA ALA A 1073 -36.22 -85.47 121.55
C ALA A 1073 -35.65 -86.05 122.87
N ASN A 1074 -34.41 -85.66 123.23
CA ASN A 1074 -33.76 -86.12 124.47
C ASN A 1074 -34.28 -85.42 125.74
N SER A 1075 -34.83 -84.20 125.67
CA SER A 1075 -35.38 -83.47 126.83
C SER A 1075 -36.75 -83.99 127.29
N VAL A 1076 -37.52 -84.58 126.37
CA VAL A 1076 -38.84 -85.19 126.65
C VAL A 1076 -38.69 -86.57 127.33
N ALA A 1077 -37.51 -87.19 127.25
CA ALA A 1077 -37.21 -88.47 127.90
C ALA A 1077 -36.88 -88.38 129.41
N ALA A 1078 -36.68 -87.18 129.98
CA ALA A 1078 -36.15 -86.98 131.34
C ALA A 1078 -37.21 -86.66 132.43
N LYS A 1079 -38.51 -86.69 132.13
CA LYS A 1079 -39.57 -86.75 133.15
C LYS A 1079 -40.38 -88.02 132.93
N GLY A 1080 -40.12 -89.01 133.79
CA GLY A 1080 -40.69 -90.35 133.76
C GLY A 1080 -42.22 -90.36 133.72
N GLY A 1081 -42.86 -91.42 133.26
CA GLY A 1081 -42.39 -92.79 133.22
C GLY A 1081 -43.48 -93.63 133.83
N LEU A 1082 -44.40 -94.10 132.99
CA LEU A 1082 -45.02 -95.42 133.00
C LEU A 1082 -45.88 -95.47 131.74
N SER A 1083 -45.61 -96.47 130.91
CA SER A 1083 -46.54 -97.01 129.91
C SER A 1083 -46.48 -96.57 128.45
N ALA A 1084 -45.27 -96.39 127.88
CA ALA A 1084 -45.11 -96.44 126.41
C ALA A 1084 -45.62 -97.77 125.82
N LYS A 1085 -45.53 -98.88 126.58
CA LYS A 1085 -46.08 -100.18 126.19
C LYS A 1085 -47.62 -100.27 126.31
N SER A 1086 -48.29 -99.51 127.21
CA SER A 1086 -49.76 -99.43 127.18
C SER A 1086 -50.28 -98.36 126.25
N MET A 1087 -49.51 -97.33 125.91
CA MET A 1087 -49.89 -96.31 124.93
C MET A 1087 -49.85 -96.88 123.51
N ILE A 1088 -48.85 -97.70 123.18
CA ILE A 1088 -48.82 -98.46 121.91
C ILE A 1088 -49.94 -99.52 121.89
N LYS A 1089 -50.21 -100.23 123.00
CA LYS A 1089 -51.38 -101.13 123.10
C LYS A 1089 -52.72 -100.38 123.00
N ALA A 1090 -52.84 -99.17 123.57
CA ALA A 1090 -54.06 -98.36 123.47
C ALA A 1090 -54.26 -97.79 122.06
N LYS A 1091 -53.18 -97.35 121.37
CA LYS A 1091 -53.21 -96.94 119.96
C LYS A 1091 -53.57 -98.11 119.04
N SER A 1092 -52.99 -99.29 119.27
CA SER A 1092 -53.32 -100.53 118.55
C SER A 1092 -54.76 -101.01 118.80
N ILE A 1093 -55.26 -100.95 120.04
CA ILE A 1093 -56.65 -101.31 120.37
C ILE A 1093 -57.63 -100.26 119.82
N ALA A 1094 -57.33 -98.97 119.89
CA ALA A 1094 -58.15 -97.90 119.33
C ALA A 1094 -58.20 -97.96 117.79
N ALA A 1095 -57.07 -98.25 117.12
CA ALA A 1095 -57.02 -98.52 115.69
C ALA A 1095 -57.87 -99.75 115.30
N SER A 1096 -57.84 -100.81 116.11
CA SER A 1096 -58.64 -102.03 115.89
C SER A 1096 -60.14 -101.87 116.20
N ILE A 1097 -60.53 -101.04 117.17
CA ILE A 1097 -61.95 -100.77 117.50
C ILE A 1097 -62.55 -99.77 116.51
N LEU A 1098 -61.78 -98.78 116.07
CA LEU A 1098 -62.22 -97.72 115.15
C LEU A 1098 -62.02 -98.09 113.67
N ASN A 1099 -61.48 -99.28 113.38
CA ASN A 1099 -61.23 -99.80 112.04
C ASN A 1099 -60.44 -98.81 111.15
N MET A 1100 -59.42 -98.15 111.71
CA MET A 1100 -58.50 -97.22 111.03
C MET A 1100 -57.06 -97.64 111.28
N SER A 1101 -56.13 -97.29 110.38
CA SER A 1101 -54.73 -97.71 110.53
C SER A 1101 -54.03 -96.98 111.69
N GLU A 1102 -52.98 -97.59 112.24
CA GLU A 1102 -52.22 -97.01 113.36
C GLU A 1102 -51.55 -95.67 112.97
N ASN A 1103 -51.28 -95.45 111.68
CA ASN A 1103 -50.81 -94.19 111.13
C ASN A 1103 -51.91 -93.14 111.05
N ASP A 1104 -53.14 -93.51 110.65
CA ASP A 1104 -54.26 -92.58 110.55
C ASP A 1104 -54.70 -92.05 111.92
N LEU A 1105 -54.56 -92.87 112.97
CA LEU A 1105 -54.78 -92.44 114.34
C LEU A 1105 -53.64 -91.55 114.87
N ALA A 1106 -52.41 -91.70 114.36
CA ALA A 1106 -51.29 -90.83 114.72
C ALA A 1106 -51.43 -89.42 114.11
N ASP A 1107 -51.89 -89.33 112.86
CA ASP A 1107 -52.13 -88.05 112.17
C ASP A 1107 -53.29 -87.24 112.78
N ILE A 1108 -54.32 -87.90 113.34
CA ILE A 1108 -55.43 -87.20 114.03
C ILE A 1108 -55.03 -86.77 115.46
N MET A 1109 -54.03 -87.43 116.07
CA MET A 1109 -53.54 -87.11 117.41
C MET A 1109 -52.40 -86.07 117.43
N GLU A 1110 -51.88 -85.65 116.27
CA GLU A 1110 -50.95 -84.53 116.15
C GLU A 1110 -51.71 -83.19 115.95
N THR A 1111 -52.35 -82.69 117.01
CA THR A 1111 -52.88 -81.31 117.02
C THR A 1111 -51.85 -80.31 117.55
N ASP A 1112 -51.32 -79.51 116.62
CA ASP A 1112 -50.75 -78.15 116.72
C ASP A 1112 -50.01 -77.72 118.00
N GLN A 1113 -48.67 -77.75 117.93
CA GLN A 1113 -47.80 -76.77 118.59
C GLN A 1113 -46.40 -76.71 117.94
N GLY A 1114 -46.14 -75.65 117.17
CA GLY A 1114 -44.77 -75.21 116.85
C GLY A 1114 -44.36 -75.16 115.38
N THR A 1115 -45.06 -74.37 114.57
CA THR A 1115 -44.54 -73.85 113.29
C THR A 1115 -43.25 -73.05 113.50
N ALA A 1116 -42.10 -73.65 113.16
CA ALA A 1116 -40.82 -72.96 112.98
C ALA A 1116 -40.06 -73.57 111.78
N ASP A 1117 -40.77 -73.70 110.66
CA ASP A 1117 -40.15 -73.94 109.36
C ASP A 1117 -39.96 -72.59 108.62
N CYS A 1118 -38.79 -72.40 108.02
CA CYS A 1118 -38.59 -71.60 106.81
C CYS A 1118 -38.65 -70.04 106.81
N SER A 1119 -37.99 -69.31 107.72
CA SER A 1119 -37.88 -67.83 107.62
C SER A 1119 -36.52 -67.24 107.19
N GLU A 1120 -35.50 -68.03 106.86
CA GLU A 1120 -34.14 -67.50 106.60
C GLU A 1120 -33.63 -67.57 105.15
N TYR A 1121 -34.24 -68.38 104.27
CA TYR A 1121 -33.89 -68.46 102.84
C TYR A 1121 -33.92 -67.10 102.08
N PRO A 1122 -34.87 -66.16 102.30
CA PRO A 1122 -34.87 -64.88 101.58
C PRO A 1122 -33.70 -63.97 101.97
N ARG A 1123 -33.14 -64.11 103.17
CA ARG A 1123 -32.05 -63.26 103.66
C ARG A 1123 -30.71 -63.62 103.01
N ASP A 1124 -30.51 -64.90 102.67
CA ASP A 1124 -29.33 -65.40 101.96
C ASP A 1124 -29.35 -64.97 100.48
N GLN A 1125 -30.52 -64.99 99.85
CA GLN A 1125 -30.69 -64.54 98.47
C GLN A 1125 -30.48 -63.02 98.32
N GLN A 1126 -30.93 -62.22 99.29
CA GLN A 1126 -30.67 -60.78 99.35
C GLN A 1126 -29.17 -60.46 99.48
N TRP A 1127 -28.43 -61.25 100.25
CA TRP A 1127 -26.98 -61.08 100.36
C TRP A 1127 -26.25 -61.40 99.04
N LEU A 1128 -26.62 -62.49 98.36
CA LEU A 1128 -26.04 -62.83 97.06
C LEU A 1128 -26.35 -61.75 96.02
N ALA A 1129 -27.57 -61.19 96.04
CA ALA A 1129 -27.93 -60.04 95.21
C ALA A 1129 -27.10 -58.79 95.54
N HIS A 1130 -26.81 -58.53 96.81
CA HIS A 1130 -25.96 -57.43 97.25
C HIS A 1130 -24.51 -57.59 96.76
N VAL A 1131 -23.92 -58.79 96.84
CA VAL A 1131 -22.59 -59.08 96.29
C VAL A 1131 -22.56 -58.88 94.77
N ASN A 1132 -23.58 -59.37 94.05
CA ASN A 1132 -23.69 -59.16 92.62
C ASN A 1132 -23.85 -57.67 92.24
N HIS A 1133 -24.58 -56.91 93.04
CA HIS A 1133 -24.73 -55.47 92.84
C HIS A 1133 -23.39 -54.72 93.01
N ILE A 1134 -22.58 -55.09 94.01
CA ILE A 1134 -21.23 -54.50 94.19
C ILE A 1134 -20.33 -54.82 92.99
N LEU A 1135 -20.42 -56.04 92.44
CA LEU A 1135 -19.64 -56.44 91.26
C LEU A 1135 -20.09 -55.77 89.94
N GLN A 1136 -21.35 -55.31 89.86
CA GLN A 1136 -21.88 -54.59 88.69
C GLN A 1136 -21.55 -53.09 88.72
N GLN A 1137 -21.02 -52.57 89.81
CA GLN A 1137 -20.59 -51.17 89.87
C GLN A 1137 -19.36 -50.95 88.99
N LYS A 1138 -19.25 -49.75 88.38
CA LYS A 1138 -18.12 -49.37 87.51
C LYS A 1138 -16.74 -49.54 88.18
N ILE A 1139 -16.71 -49.50 89.50
CA ILE A 1139 -15.54 -49.81 90.32
C ILE A 1139 -16.02 -50.68 91.49
N PRO A 1140 -15.81 -52.01 91.45
CA PRO A 1140 -16.16 -52.87 92.57
C PRO A 1140 -15.34 -52.46 93.80
N SER A 1141 -16.00 -51.95 94.84
CA SER A 1141 -15.30 -51.58 96.07
C SER A 1141 -14.87 -52.84 96.82
N ALA A 1142 -13.57 -53.15 96.75
CA ALA A 1142 -12.99 -54.29 97.48
C ALA A 1142 -13.30 -54.24 98.98
N GLY A 1143 -13.38 -53.05 99.57
CA GLY A 1143 -13.76 -52.86 100.97
C GLY A 1143 -15.20 -53.27 101.27
N GLN A 1144 -16.15 -52.91 100.40
CA GLN A 1144 -17.57 -53.31 100.55
C GLN A 1144 -17.76 -54.81 100.32
N LEU A 1145 -17.05 -55.37 99.34
CA LEU A 1145 -17.10 -56.79 99.04
C LEU A 1145 -16.53 -57.64 100.20
N MET A 1146 -15.38 -57.23 100.75
CA MET A 1146 -14.80 -57.89 101.93
C MET A 1146 -15.71 -57.77 103.16
N GLU A 1147 -16.37 -56.63 103.38
CA GLU A 1147 -17.29 -56.50 104.51
C GLU A 1147 -18.52 -57.40 104.34
N ALA A 1148 -19.12 -57.46 103.14
CA ALA A 1148 -20.24 -58.34 102.85
C ALA A 1148 -19.89 -59.82 103.08
N VAL A 1149 -18.71 -60.27 102.63
CA VAL A 1149 -18.21 -61.63 102.88
C VAL A 1149 -17.93 -61.87 104.36
N ARG A 1150 -17.30 -60.90 105.04
CA ARG A 1150 -16.99 -60.97 106.47
C ARG A 1150 -18.26 -61.11 107.32
N VAL A 1151 -19.34 -60.40 106.97
CA VAL A 1151 -20.63 -60.53 107.66
C VAL A 1151 -21.16 -61.96 107.58
N LYS A 1152 -21.14 -62.59 106.39
CA LYS A 1152 -21.56 -64.00 106.25
C LYS A 1152 -20.62 -64.99 106.91
N MET A 1153 -19.31 -64.76 106.88
CA MET A 1153 -18.37 -65.60 107.62
C MET A 1153 -18.55 -65.49 109.15
N LYS A 1154 -18.90 -64.30 109.66
CA LYS A 1154 -19.27 -64.13 111.08
C LYS A 1154 -20.57 -64.86 111.41
N GLU A 1155 -21.58 -64.81 110.52
CA GLU A 1155 -22.80 -65.60 110.65
C GLU A 1155 -22.48 -67.09 110.73
N ARG A 1156 -21.65 -67.61 109.82
CA ARG A 1156 -21.14 -68.99 109.87
C ARG A 1156 -20.49 -69.31 111.21
N LYS A 1157 -19.58 -68.44 111.69
CA LYS A 1157 -18.86 -68.63 112.95
C LYS A 1157 -19.82 -68.74 114.13
N VAL A 1158 -20.78 -67.83 114.25
CA VAL A 1158 -21.80 -67.86 115.30
C VAL A 1158 -22.61 -69.15 115.23
N LEU A 1159 -23.05 -69.55 114.04
CA LEU A 1159 -23.79 -70.81 113.84
C LEU A 1159 -22.95 -72.05 114.20
N THR A 1160 -21.65 -72.06 113.90
CA THR A 1160 -20.77 -73.15 114.32
C THR A 1160 -20.53 -73.17 115.84
N GLU A 1161 -20.44 -72.01 116.50
CA GLU A 1161 -20.36 -71.90 117.96
C GLU A 1161 -21.66 -72.37 118.63
N GLU A 1162 -22.82 -72.03 118.05
CA GLU A 1162 -24.12 -72.57 118.47
C GLU A 1162 -24.19 -74.10 118.28
N LEU A 1163 -23.70 -74.63 117.17
CA LEU A 1163 -23.59 -76.07 116.96
C LEU A 1163 -22.69 -76.74 118.01
N ALA A 1164 -21.60 -76.09 118.41
CA ALA A 1164 -20.65 -76.58 119.40
C ALA A 1164 -21.22 -76.53 120.83
N THR A 1165 -21.94 -75.47 121.21
CA THR A 1165 -22.66 -75.39 122.50
C THR A 1165 -23.83 -76.38 122.59
N LEU A 1166 -24.43 -76.74 121.45
CA LEU A 1166 -25.37 -77.86 121.36
C LEU A 1166 -24.68 -79.23 121.46
N ALA A 1167 -23.38 -79.32 121.16
CA ALA A 1167 -22.56 -80.52 121.26
C ALA A 1167 -22.07 -80.83 122.68
N THR A 1168 -21.86 -79.81 123.52
CA THR A 1168 -21.32 -79.98 124.88
C THR A 1168 -22.43 -80.20 125.91
N PRO A 1169 -22.41 -81.30 126.70
CA PRO A 1169 -23.32 -81.47 127.84
C PRO A 1169 -22.80 -80.66 129.02
N VAL A 1170 -23.47 -79.56 129.37
CA VAL A 1170 -23.23 -78.83 130.63
C VAL A 1170 -24.01 -79.55 131.73
N SER A 1171 -23.27 -80.22 132.60
CA SER A 1171 -23.70 -80.70 133.91
C SER A 1171 -23.21 -79.70 134.95
N GLU A 1172 -24.09 -78.86 135.49
CA GLU A 1172 -23.82 -78.10 136.72
C GLU A 1172 -24.34 -78.84 137.96
N LYS A 1173 -23.39 -79.20 138.83
CA LYS A 1173 -23.49 -79.04 140.29
C LYS A 1173 -22.10 -78.61 140.81
N ALA A 1174 -21.83 -77.30 140.74
CA ALA A 1174 -20.91 -76.48 141.55
C ALA A 1174 -20.76 -75.11 140.87
#